data_AF-A0A2H0Z6H2-F1
#
_entry.id   AF-A0A2H0Z6H2-F1
#
_cell.length_a   1.000
_cell.length_b   1.000
_cell.length_c   1.000
_cell.angle_alpha   90.00
_cell.angle_beta   90.00
_cell.angle_gamma   90.00
#
_symmetry.space_group_name_H-M   'P 1'
#
loop_
_entity.id
_entity.type
_entity.pdbx_description
1 polymer ?
#
loop_
_entity_poly.entity_id
_entity_poly.type
_entity_poly.pdbx_seq_one_letter_code
_entity_poly.pdbx_strand_id
1 'polypeptide(L)'
;MKKTLTIAFLLSCFFIAFAGKIDTLSHSIKVKAIRLNSALSIDGKLAETVYQFPAATNSFTQRQPQEGKPASEKTDVWVFYDNDAIYFCAKMYDSRPDSIMSLLGRRDNFQNSDYFAVAIDPYHDKQTGYFFVINPLGSILDGTMYNDSWNDDSWNGIWDYAASINDDGWSAEMKVPFSQLRFNASDSMRWGINFQRQIERRKEESYMIMVPKKESGFVSHFADLDGLEGIKNKPRIEVLPYVVQKAQSLVHDPNDPFYKGNRYKTTLGGDVKIGLGSNLSLDATINPDFGQVEVDPAVVNLSAFETYFEEKRPFFIEGNNLLNFGRGGLNNSWNFNFGSPNFVYTRRIGRSPQYYPDAGGYIDQPNETRIFGAAKITGKPASNFSFYGLTAVTQRMTARINDNGNLSEQEVEPLTSYSAMRGLKEFNSGNQGLGFIFTSVNRDLHDANLNASLTKNSFAGGVDGWTMLDEDKEYALNGSLSGSFVSGSTDAILKLQQMPYRYYQRPDASYARIDSSRSSLTGSMGRVMLNKQKGNFYLNTAFGYITPGFEFNDFGFQWKTNAINGHLVLGYRWFETDGIFRTKSFYTFAFKNFNFEGKKDGDGYGGFINLELENYYGFRFEGFYFPSTFSAGLTRGGPSTISPAGYSLY
;
A
#
# COMPACT_ATOMS: atom_id res chain seq x y z
N MET A 1 -9.97 -34.79 10.24
CA MET A 1 -8.60 -34.41 10.68
C MET A 1 -7.46 -35.07 9.90
N LYS A 2 -7.56 -36.33 9.41
CA LYS A 2 -6.43 -36.98 8.70
C LYS A 2 -6.24 -36.61 7.22
N LYS A 3 -7.26 -36.09 6.51
CA LYS A 3 -7.15 -35.69 5.08
C LYS A 3 -6.70 -34.23 4.86
N THR A 4 -6.84 -33.36 5.85
CA THR A 4 -6.43 -31.94 5.79
C THR A 4 -4.93 -31.76 6.03
N LEU A 5 -4.29 -32.68 6.76
CA LEU A 5 -2.85 -32.63 7.04
C LEU A 5 -1.99 -33.05 5.83
N THR A 6 -2.49 -33.93 4.97
CA THR A 6 -1.74 -34.46 3.82
C THR A 6 -1.62 -33.46 2.67
N ILE A 7 -2.56 -32.52 2.53
CA ILE A 7 -2.50 -31.44 1.54
C ILE A 7 -1.57 -30.31 2.01
N ALA A 8 -1.50 -30.05 3.32
CA ALA A 8 -0.56 -29.08 3.90
C ALA A 8 0.91 -29.56 3.77
N PHE A 9 1.17 -30.86 3.86
CA PHE A 9 2.52 -31.44 3.75
C PHE A 9 3.05 -31.49 2.29
N LEU A 10 2.15 -31.55 1.29
CA LEU A 10 2.53 -31.48 -0.13
C LEU A 10 2.81 -30.03 -0.60
N LEU A 11 2.20 -29.03 0.05
CA LEU A 11 2.45 -27.60 -0.21
C LEU A 11 3.77 -27.09 0.42
N SER A 12 4.25 -27.69 1.51
CA SER A 12 5.55 -27.34 2.10
C SER A 12 6.75 -27.90 1.33
N CYS A 13 6.58 -29.00 0.58
CA CYS A 13 7.68 -29.65 -0.15
C CYS A 13 7.98 -29.06 -1.54
N PHE A 14 7.14 -28.15 -2.06
CA PHE A 14 7.40 -27.46 -3.33
C PHE A 14 8.28 -26.20 -3.20
N PHE A 15 8.63 -25.80 -1.98
CA PHE A 15 9.43 -24.59 -1.70
C PHE A 15 10.95 -24.83 -1.66
N ILE A 16 11.44 -26.05 -1.88
CA ILE A 16 12.87 -26.40 -1.75
C ILE A 16 13.31 -27.28 -2.91
N ALA A 17 13.47 -26.70 -4.10
CA ALA A 17 14.39 -27.21 -5.13
C ALA A 17 14.37 -26.27 -6.33
N PHE A 18 15.34 -25.36 -6.41
CA PHE A 18 16.08 -24.93 -7.61
C PHE A 18 16.91 -23.71 -7.20
N ALA A 19 18.09 -23.99 -6.61
CA ALA A 19 19.14 -23.01 -6.40
C ALA A 19 20.20 -23.23 -7.47
N GLY A 20 19.92 -22.77 -8.68
CA GLY A 20 20.94 -22.57 -9.71
C GLY A 20 21.58 -21.20 -9.48
N LYS A 21 22.87 -21.19 -9.09
CA LYS A 21 23.70 -19.97 -9.13
C LYS A 21 24.27 -19.83 -10.53
N ILE A 22 23.88 -18.78 -11.26
CA ILE A 22 24.69 -18.25 -12.38
C ILE A 22 24.54 -16.73 -12.38
N ASP A 23 25.65 -16.01 -12.12
CA ASP A 23 25.78 -14.57 -12.31
C ASP A 23 25.96 -14.28 -13.80
N THR A 24 24.98 -13.65 -14.44
CA THR A 24 25.17 -12.98 -15.74
C THR A 24 25.45 -11.50 -15.51
N LEU A 25 26.71 -11.11 -15.69
CA LEU A 25 27.19 -9.73 -15.72
C LEU A 25 26.58 -8.97 -16.91
N SER A 26 25.38 -8.43 -16.73
CA SER A 26 24.90 -7.30 -17.53
C SER A 26 25.75 -6.07 -17.18
N HIS A 27 26.46 -5.50 -18.17
CA HIS A 27 27.15 -4.23 -17.97
C HIS A 27 26.10 -3.12 -17.82
N SER A 28 25.82 -2.72 -16.58
CA SER A 28 24.99 -1.56 -16.26
C SER A 28 25.60 -0.30 -16.86
N ILE A 29 24.78 0.51 -17.52
CA ILE A 29 25.15 1.88 -17.90
C ILE A 29 25.48 2.64 -16.61
N LYS A 30 26.53 3.48 -16.65
CA LYS A 30 26.99 4.25 -15.49
C LYS A 30 26.69 5.72 -15.65
N VAL A 31 26.10 6.31 -14.62
CA VAL A 31 25.91 7.74 -14.44
C VAL A 31 26.85 8.20 -13.33
N LYS A 32 27.54 9.31 -13.51
CA LYS A 32 28.48 9.83 -12.51
C LYS A 32 27.93 11.08 -11.84
N ALA A 33 27.82 11.05 -10.52
CA ALA A 33 27.54 12.24 -9.72
C ALA A 33 28.81 13.07 -9.54
N ILE A 34 28.70 14.40 -9.63
CA ILE A 34 29.81 15.33 -9.43
C ILE A 34 29.64 16.06 -8.09
N ARG A 35 30.68 16.06 -7.27
CA ARG A 35 30.67 16.75 -5.98
C ARG A 35 30.80 18.26 -6.15
N LEU A 36 29.98 19.01 -5.43
CA LEU A 36 30.02 20.46 -5.36
C LEU A 36 30.72 20.93 -4.08
N ASN A 37 31.37 22.09 -4.17
CA ASN A 37 31.99 22.76 -3.03
C ASN A 37 31.02 23.71 -2.31
N SER A 38 29.94 24.11 -2.97
CA SER A 38 28.89 24.97 -2.45
C SER A 38 27.53 24.54 -3.01
N ALA A 39 26.46 24.73 -2.24
CA ALA A 39 25.10 24.42 -2.67
C ALA A 39 24.71 25.22 -3.92
N LEU A 40 23.92 24.61 -4.80
CA LEU A 40 23.32 25.29 -5.95
C LEU A 40 22.14 26.16 -5.51
N SER A 41 21.97 27.31 -6.18
CA SER A 41 20.71 28.05 -6.10
C SER A 41 19.68 27.31 -6.94
N ILE A 42 18.50 27.08 -6.38
CA ILE A 42 17.41 26.38 -7.09
C ILE A 42 16.45 27.45 -7.63
N ASP A 43 16.68 27.89 -8.87
CA ASP A 43 15.90 28.92 -9.54
C ASP A 43 15.39 28.53 -10.93
N GLY A 44 15.78 27.34 -11.41
CA GLY A 44 15.33 26.72 -12.64
C GLY A 44 16.00 27.25 -13.90
N LYS A 45 17.01 28.14 -13.79
CA LYS A 45 17.62 28.81 -14.96
C LYS A 45 18.91 28.17 -15.47
N LEU A 46 19.56 27.32 -14.67
CA LEU A 46 20.83 26.67 -15.02
C LEU A 46 21.94 27.68 -15.40
N ALA A 47 22.11 28.77 -14.65
CA ALA A 47 23.02 29.87 -15.01
C ALA A 47 24.46 29.69 -14.48
N GLU A 48 24.66 28.81 -13.51
CA GLU A 48 25.91 28.57 -12.81
C GLU A 48 26.96 27.89 -13.71
N THR A 49 28.24 28.14 -13.43
CA THR A 49 29.34 27.59 -14.24
C THR A 49 29.44 26.06 -14.18
N VAL A 50 28.82 25.41 -13.19
CA VAL A 50 28.83 23.94 -13.08
C VAL A 50 28.10 23.25 -14.24
N TYR A 51 27.17 23.94 -14.92
CA TYR A 51 26.48 23.40 -16.09
C TYR A 51 27.35 23.37 -17.35
N GLN A 52 28.56 23.93 -17.30
CA GLN A 52 29.58 23.76 -18.35
C GLN A 52 30.27 22.39 -18.29
N PHE A 53 30.16 21.66 -17.19
CA PHE A 53 30.59 20.26 -17.15
C PHE A 53 29.72 19.42 -18.10
N PRO A 54 30.26 18.36 -18.72
CA PRO A 54 29.47 17.46 -19.54
C PRO A 54 28.26 16.91 -18.78
N ALA A 55 27.12 16.88 -19.45
CA ALA A 55 25.92 16.25 -18.91
C ALA A 55 26.21 14.78 -18.56
N ALA A 56 25.64 14.31 -17.45
CA ALA A 56 25.76 12.93 -17.00
C ALA A 56 25.07 11.96 -17.95
N THR A 57 24.00 12.40 -18.62
CA THR A 57 23.40 11.73 -19.78
C THR A 57 22.75 12.74 -20.71
N ASN A 58 22.70 12.41 -22.00
CA ASN A 58 21.98 13.15 -23.02
C ASN A 58 21.14 12.26 -23.96
N SER A 59 21.10 10.96 -23.67
CA SER A 59 20.58 9.93 -24.55
C SER A 59 19.32 9.33 -23.94
N PHE A 60 18.20 9.52 -24.63
CA PHE A 60 16.90 8.99 -24.24
C PHE A 60 16.33 8.15 -25.37
N THR A 61 15.66 7.07 -25.01
CA THR A 61 15.01 6.13 -25.91
C THR A 61 13.52 6.13 -25.66
N GLN A 62 12.73 6.28 -26.74
CA GLN A 62 11.28 6.26 -26.70
C GLN A 62 10.79 4.88 -26.27
N ARG A 63 9.84 4.88 -25.34
CA ARG A 63 8.92 3.77 -25.07
C ARG A 63 7.62 3.95 -25.85
N GLN A 64 7.17 5.20 -25.94
CA GLN A 64 6.02 5.64 -26.72
C GLN A 64 6.43 6.89 -27.52
N PRO A 65 5.87 7.12 -28.72
CA PRO A 65 5.04 6.21 -29.49
C PRO A 65 5.82 5.08 -30.17
N GLN A 66 7.10 5.32 -30.53
CA GLN A 66 7.90 4.38 -31.30
C GLN A 66 8.97 3.73 -30.42
N GLU A 67 8.64 2.58 -29.84
CA GLU A 67 9.54 1.84 -28.94
C GLU A 67 10.93 1.64 -29.57
N GLY A 68 11.98 1.97 -28.82
CA GLY A 68 13.37 1.76 -29.21
C GLY A 68 13.96 2.86 -30.10
N LYS A 69 13.18 3.85 -30.56
CA LYS A 69 13.71 5.00 -31.30
C LYS A 69 14.35 6.02 -30.37
N PRO A 70 15.33 6.83 -30.83
CA PRO A 70 15.82 7.97 -30.07
C PRO A 70 14.68 8.95 -29.74
N ALA A 71 14.74 9.59 -28.57
CA ALA A 71 13.83 10.66 -28.20
C ALA A 71 13.81 11.77 -29.27
N SER A 72 12.63 12.34 -29.51
CA SER A 72 12.46 13.30 -30.61
C SER A 72 12.97 14.71 -30.29
N GLU A 73 13.25 14.98 -29.02
CA GLU A 73 13.83 16.22 -28.53
C GLU A 73 14.98 15.91 -27.56
N LYS A 74 16.06 16.69 -27.65
CA LYS A 74 17.26 16.49 -26.82
C LYS A 74 16.98 16.81 -25.35
N THR A 75 17.60 16.05 -24.43
CA THR A 75 17.54 16.31 -22.99
C THR A 75 18.91 16.11 -22.39
N ASP A 76 19.51 17.15 -21.80
CA ASP A 76 20.76 17.05 -21.06
C ASP A 76 20.45 16.98 -19.56
N VAL A 77 21.04 16.03 -18.84
CA VAL A 77 20.82 15.84 -17.40
C VAL A 77 22.15 15.84 -16.65
N TRP A 78 22.22 16.56 -15.54
CA TRP A 78 23.34 16.58 -14.61
C TRP A 78 22.92 16.04 -13.25
N VAL A 79 23.85 15.33 -12.60
CA VAL A 79 23.70 14.85 -11.23
C VAL A 79 24.84 15.42 -10.41
N PHE A 80 24.50 16.24 -9.42
CA PHE A 80 25.46 16.82 -8.49
C PHE A 80 25.14 16.40 -7.07
N TYR A 81 26.10 16.55 -6.16
CA TYR A 81 25.85 16.37 -4.73
C TYR A 81 26.81 17.20 -3.89
N ASP A 82 26.39 17.54 -2.67
CA ASP A 82 27.27 18.06 -1.63
C ASP A 82 27.16 17.20 -0.36
N ASN A 83 27.44 17.75 0.81
CA ASN A 83 27.36 16.98 2.06
C ASN A 83 25.92 16.80 2.57
N ASP A 84 24.98 17.63 2.10
CA ASP A 84 23.63 17.77 2.66
C ASP A 84 22.54 17.32 1.67
N ALA A 85 22.76 17.44 0.35
CA ALA A 85 21.78 17.09 -0.67
C ALA A 85 22.40 16.50 -1.96
N ILE A 86 21.56 15.76 -2.69
CA ILE A 86 21.77 15.39 -4.08
C ILE A 86 20.90 16.30 -4.97
N TYR A 87 21.43 16.66 -6.13
CA TYR A 87 20.81 17.58 -7.07
C TYR A 87 20.62 16.88 -8.42
N PHE A 88 19.42 17.00 -8.97
CA PHE A 88 19.10 16.55 -10.32
C PHE A 88 18.69 17.78 -11.13
N CYS A 89 19.45 18.07 -12.18
CA CYS A 89 19.23 19.22 -13.03
C CYS A 89 19.06 18.75 -14.46
N ALA A 90 18.10 19.30 -15.19
CA ALA A 90 17.84 18.91 -16.57
C ALA A 90 17.56 20.12 -17.46
N LYS A 91 18.14 20.12 -18.66
CA LYS A 91 17.78 21.00 -19.76
C LYS A 91 17.06 20.18 -20.82
N MET A 92 15.79 20.46 -21.02
CA MET A 92 14.91 19.77 -21.97
C MET A 92 14.70 20.69 -23.15
N TYR A 93 15.42 20.43 -24.23
CA TYR A 93 15.28 21.21 -25.46
C TYR A 93 13.93 20.91 -26.08
N ASP A 94 13.32 21.92 -26.70
CA ASP A 94 12.08 21.74 -27.41
C ASP A 94 12.08 22.61 -28.66
N SER A 95 11.95 21.99 -29.83
CA SER A 95 11.83 22.71 -31.11
C SER A 95 10.61 23.63 -31.22
N ARG A 96 9.62 23.48 -30.32
CA ARG A 96 8.38 24.28 -30.25
C ARG A 96 8.08 24.72 -28.80
N PRO A 97 8.88 25.63 -28.23
CA PRO A 97 8.70 26.10 -26.85
C PRO A 97 7.33 26.75 -26.60
N ASP A 98 6.76 27.38 -27.64
CA ASP A 98 5.42 27.98 -27.67
C ASP A 98 4.29 26.96 -27.45
N SER A 99 4.58 25.68 -27.68
CA SER A 99 3.63 24.57 -27.63
C SER A 99 3.94 23.57 -26.50
N ILE A 100 4.82 23.93 -25.55
CA ILE A 100 5.07 23.11 -24.35
C ILE A 100 3.78 23.07 -23.53
N MET A 101 3.21 21.88 -23.39
CA MET A 101 1.99 21.71 -22.59
C MET A 101 2.37 21.82 -21.12
N SER A 102 1.78 22.82 -20.46
CA SER A 102 2.14 23.14 -19.09
C SER A 102 0.88 23.55 -18.34
N LEU A 103 0.36 22.62 -17.54
CA LEU A 103 -0.84 22.83 -16.73
C LEU A 103 -0.46 22.84 -15.25
N LEU A 104 -0.86 23.88 -14.54
CA LEU A 104 -0.61 23.96 -13.10
C LEU A 104 -1.64 23.08 -12.37
N GLY A 105 -1.15 22.01 -11.74
CA GLY A 105 -1.91 21.14 -10.86
C GLY A 105 -1.58 21.39 -9.39
N ARG A 106 -2.48 20.95 -8.49
CA ARG A 106 -2.10 20.72 -7.09
C ARG A 106 -1.04 19.60 -7.04
N ARG A 107 -0.20 19.62 -5.99
CA ARG A 107 0.74 18.54 -5.68
C ARG A 107 0.00 17.19 -5.70
N ASP A 108 0.67 16.16 -6.23
CA ASP A 108 0.19 14.78 -6.34
C ASP A 108 -1.03 14.59 -7.27
N ASN A 109 -1.33 15.57 -8.14
CA ASN A 109 -2.40 15.45 -9.13
C ASN A 109 -1.86 15.54 -10.56
N PHE A 110 -1.83 14.40 -11.27
CA PHE A 110 -1.43 14.33 -12.66
C PHE A 110 -2.34 15.18 -13.56
N GLN A 111 -1.72 16.07 -14.34
CA GLN A 111 -2.36 16.88 -15.37
C GLN A 111 -1.85 16.44 -16.75
N ASN A 112 -2.57 16.78 -17.81
CA ASN A 112 -2.04 16.62 -19.16
C ASN A 112 -0.98 17.70 -19.43
N SER A 113 0.26 17.40 -19.08
CA SER A 113 1.40 18.32 -19.12
C SER A 113 2.66 17.57 -19.56
N ASP A 114 3.65 18.30 -20.07
CA ASP A 114 5.02 17.79 -20.16
C ASP A 114 5.55 17.53 -18.74
N TYR A 115 6.41 16.51 -18.60
CA TYR A 115 7.00 16.12 -17.32
C TYR A 115 8.45 15.68 -17.47
N PHE A 116 9.21 15.90 -16.41
CA PHE A 116 10.52 15.28 -16.18
C PHE A 116 10.48 14.53 -14.85
N ALA A 117 10.90 13.27 -14.88
CA ALA A 117 10.96 12.44 -13.69
C ALA A 117 12.37 11.88 -13.47
N VAL A 118 12.74 11.82 -12.20
CA VAL A 118 13.95 11.18 -11.69
C VAL A 118 13.52 10.03 -10.80
N ALA A 119 14.07 8.85 -11.04
CA ALA A 119 13.84 7.68 -10.21
C ALA A 119 15.18 7.16 -9.68
N ILE A 120 15.26 6.91 -8.37
CA ILE A 120 16.50 6.44 -7.70
C ILE A 120 16.23 5.21 -6.84
N ASP A 121 17.23 4.34 -6.74
CA ASP A 121 17.31 3.22 -5.80
C ASP A 121 18.52 3.42 -4.88
N PRO A 122 18.35 4.10 -3.73
CA PRO A 122 19.46 4.38 -2.83
C PRO A 122 19.96 3.17 -2.04
N TYR A 123 19.23 2.05 -2.04
CA TYR A 123 19.66 0.80 -1.45
C TYR A 123 20.43 -0.09 -2.41
N HIS A 124 20.31 0.17 -3.73
CA HIS A 124 20.81 -0.67 -4.81
C HIS A 124 20.30 -2.12 -4.71
N ASP A 125 19.07 -2.28 -4.23
CA ASP A 125 18.45 -3.60 -4.06
C ASP A 125 17.58 -4.02 -5.25
N LYS A 126 17.47 -3.16 -6.27
CA LYS A 126 16.75 -3.41 -7.53
C LYS A 126 15.25 -3.62 -7.34
N GLN A 127 14.71 -3.26 -6.19
CA GLN A 127 13.34 -3.55 -5.79
C GLN A 127 12.61 -2.32 -5.26
N THR A 128 13.32 -1.47 -4.53
CA THR A 128 12.77 -0.29 -3.87
C THR A 128 13.44 0.99 -4.33
N GLY A 129 12.73 2.11 -4.25
CA GLY A 129 13.29 3.39 -4.66
C GLY A 129 12.38 4.57 -4.37
N TYR A 130 12.76 5.73 -4.87
CA TYR A 130 12.01 6.98 -4.82
C TYR A 130 11.89 7.55 -6.22
N PHE A 131 10.77 8.20 -6.51
CA PHE A 131 10.63 8.99 -7.73
C PHE A 131 10.22 10.42 -7.40
N PHE A 132 10.71 11.34 -8.23
CA PHE A 132 10.44 12.78 -8.15
C PHE A 132 10.07 13.26 -9.55
N VAL A 133 8.95 13.96 -9.67
CA VAL A 133 8.41 14.44 -10.93
C VAL A 133 8.18 15.93 -10.84
N ILE A 134 8.50 16.66 -11.89
CA ILE A 134 8.22 18.09 -12.05
C ILE A 134 7.70 18.38 -13.44
N ASN A 135 6.83 19.37 -13.56
CA ASN A 135 6.38 19.90 -14.84
C ASN A 135 6.97 21.31 -15.12
N PRO A 136 6.80 21.86 -16.33
CA PRO A 136 7.37 23.16 -16.70
C PRO A 136 6.91 24.35 -15.85
N LEU A 137 5.77 24.25 -15.14
CA LEU A 137 5.26 25.30 -14.23
C LEU A 137 5.53 25.01 -12.75
N GLY A 138 6.32 23.98 -12.42
CA GLY A 138 6.70 23.64 -11.05
C GLY A 138 5.62 22.89 -10.26
N SER A 139 4.63 22.27 -10.90
CA SER A 139 3.82 21.24 -10.23
C SER A 139 4.66 19.98 -10.05
N ILE A 140 4.60 19.40 -8.84
CA ILE A 140 5.41 18.25 -8.44
C ILE A 140 4.56 17.04 -8.06
N LEU A 141 5.16 15.86 -8.21
CA LEU A 141 4.69 14.59 -7.66
C LEU A 141 5.89 13.85 -7.09
N ASP A 142 5.69 13.14 -5.99
CA ASP A 142 6.69 12.24 -5.43
C ASP A 142 6.08 10.96 -4.85
N GLY A 143 6.93 9.99 -4.60
CA GLY A 143 6.50 8.71 -4.05
C GLY A 143 7.63 7.72 -3.92
N THR A 144 7.27 6.52 -3.47
CA THR A 144 8.20 5.39 -3.34
C THR A 144 7.87 4.29 -4.33
N MET A 145 8.89 3.54 -4.73
CA MET A 145 8.76 2.31 -5.52
C MET A 145 9.04 1.10 -4.64
N TYR A 146 8.35 0.00 -4.90
CA TYR A 146 8.56 -1.28 -4.24
C TYR A 146 8.20 -2.43 -5.18
N ASN A 147 8.67 -3.63 -4.86
CA ASN A 147 8.37 -4.83 -5.63
C ASN A 147 8.73 -4.66 -7.13
N ASP A 148 9.79 -3.90 -7.42
CA ASP A 148 10.36 -3.57 -8.74
C ASP A 148 9.45 -2.74 -9.67
N SER A 149 8.13 -2.92 -9.62
CA SER A 149 7.18 -2.37 -10.59
C SER A 149 6.03 -1.57 -9.98
N TRP A 150 5.94 -1.47 -8.65
CA TRP A 150 4.80 -0.87 -7.96
C TRP A 150 5.20 0.45 -7.32
N ASN A 151 4.28 1.41 -7.35
CA ASN A 151 4.46 2.74 -6.78
C ASN A 151 3.54 2.93 -5.57
N ASP A 152 3.97 3.78 -4.65
CA ASP A 152 3.20 4.29 -3.52
C ASP A 152 3.39 5.81 -3.45
N ASP A 153 2.36 6.51 -3.89
CA ASP A 153 2.31 7.98 -4.01
C ASP A 153 1.88 8.64 -2.69
N SER A 154 1.77 7.88 -1.58
CA SER A 154 1.43 8.44 -0.26
C SER A 154 2.62 9.08 0.44
N TRP A 155 3.84 8.78 0.01
CA TRP A 155 5.05 9.37 0.56
C TRP A 155 5.23 10.80 0.04
N ASN A 156 5.35 11.75 0.96
CA ASN A 156 5.49 13.16 0.67
C ASN A 156 6.81 13.70 1.25
N GLY A 157 7.82 13.86 0.40
CA GLY A 157 9.12 14.39 0.79
C GLY A 157 9.16 15.92 0.87
N ILE A 158 10.13 16.45 1.63
CA ILE A 158 10.46 17.89 1.66
C ILE A 158 11.73 18.11 0.85
N TRP A 159 11.59 18.63 -0.36
CA TRP A 159 12.70 18.91 -1.29
C TRP A 159 12.47 20.24 -2.02
N ASP A 160 13.55 20.92 -2.39
CA ASP A 160 13.50 22.20 -3.10
C ASP A 160 13.48 21.96 -4.61
N TYR A 161 12.74 22.77 -5.36
CA TYR A 161 12.64 22.62 -6.80
C TYR A 161 12.33 23.93 -7.51
N ALA A 162 12.72 24.01 -8.77
CA ALA A 162 12.34 25.10 -9.67
C ALA A 162 12.31 24.61 -11.11
N ALA A 163 11.42 25.19 -11.91
CA ALA A 163 11.35 24.98 -13.35
C ALA A 163 11.17 26.32 -14.07
N SER A 164 11.73 26.43 -15.27
CA SER A 164 11.61 27.63 -16.12
C SER A 164 11.47 27.24 -17.58
N ILE A 165 10.55 27.91 -18.28
CA ILE A 165 10.42 27.81 -19.74
C ILE A 165 11.27 28.93 -20.36
N ASN A 166 12.05 28.58 -21.39
CA ASN A 166 12.98 29.47 -22.07
C ASN A 166 12.84 29.29 -23.59
N ASP A 167 13.52 30.13 -24.38
CA ASP A 167 13.40 30.12 -25.85
C ASP A 167 13.87 28.83 -26.54
N ASP A 168 14.64 27.99 -25.85
CA ASP A 168 15.14 26.71 -26.38
C ASP A 168 14.39 25.47 -25.82
N GLY A 169 13.37 25.67 -24.98
CA GLY A 169 12.65 24.60 -24.30
C GLY A 169 12.35 24.92 -22.83
N TRP A 170 12.71 24.04 -21.90
CA TRP A 170 12.56 24.30 -20.47
C TRP A 170 13.64 23.62 -19.63
N SER A 171 13.81 24.05 -18.40
CA SER A 171 14.77 23.51 -17.44
C SER A 171 14.12 23.22 -16.11
N ALA A 172 14.70 22.26 -15.38
CA ALA A 172 14.28 21.87 -14.06
C ALA A 172 15.49 21.64 -13.15
N GLU A 173 15.36 22.03 -11.89
CA GLU A 173 16.32 21.79 -10.82
C GLU A 173 15.56 21.18 -9.65
N MET A 174 16.07 20.06 -9.13
CA MET A 174 15.57 19.38 -7.95
C MET A 174 16.71 19.21 -6.96
N LYS A 175 16.52 19.63 -5.71
CA LYS A 175 17.45 19.42 -4.61
C LYS A 175 16.79 18.56 -3.55
N VAL A 176 17.26 17.33 -3.44
CA VAL A 176 16.73 16.33 -2.51
C VAL A 176 17.72 16.19 -1.35
N PRO A 177 17.37 16.64 -0.14
CA PRO A 177 18.24 16.45 1.01
C PRO A 177 18.44 14.96 1.31
N PHE A 178 19.67 14.55 1.64
CA PHE A 178 19.92 13.17 2.09
C PHE A 178 19.13 12.81 3.37
N SER A 179 18.69 13.81 4.13
CA SER A 179 17.82 13.62 5.30
C SER A 179 16.43 13.08 4.97
N GLN A 180 15.97 13.23 3.72
CA GLN A 180 14.69 12.72 3.24
C GLN A 180 14.80 11.29 2.69
N LEU A 181 16.02 10.83 2.39
CA LEU A 181 16.27 9.56 1.74
C LEU A 181 16.81 8.55 2.75
N ARG A 182 16.36 7.30 2.64
CA ARG A 182 16.98 6.17 3.34
C ARG A 182 17.90 5.44 2.35
N PHE A 183 19.15 5.20 2.72
CA PHE A 183 20.18 4.68 1.81
C PHE A 183 21.28 3.92 2.54
N ASN A 184 21.94 2.98 1.86
CA ASN A 184 23.05 2.23 2.44
C ASN A 184 24.31 3.11 2.55
N ALA A 185 24.64 3.55 3.75
CA ALA A 185 25.84 4.36 3.97
C ALA A 185 27.14 3.53 3.81
N SER A 186 28.03 3.99 2.95
CA SER A 186 29.39 3.46 2.72
C SER A 186 30.33 4.59 2.30
N ASP A 187 31.65 4.35 2.33
CA ASP A 187 32.64 5.34 1.90
C ASP A 187 32.47 5.73 0.42
N SER A 188 32.06 4.76 -0.40
CA SER A 188 31.65 4.94 -1.79
C SER A 188 30.30 4.28 -1.98
N MET A 189 29.27 5.09 -2.27
CA MET A 189 27.91 4.63 -2.46
C MET A 189 27.63 4.41 -3.94
N ARG A 190 26.89 3.34 -4.24
CA ARG A 190 26.32 3.07 -5.55
C ARG A 190 24.81 3.02 -5.42
N TRP A 191 24.11 3.82 -6.21
CA TRP A 191 22.65 3.83 -6.26
C TRP A 191 22.18 3.39 -7.65
N GLY A 192 20.91 2.98 -7.78
CA GLY A 192 20.27 2.89 -9.08
C GLY A 192 19.71 4.26 -9.48
N ILE A 193 19.75 4.60 -10.76
CA ILE A 193 19.10 5.80 -11.30
C ILE A 193 18.47 5.58 -12.68
N ASN A 194 17.33 6.21 -12.92
CA ASN A 194 16.75 6.36 -14.24
C ASN A 194 16.08 7.74 -14.39
N PHE A 195 15.95 8.18 -15.63
CA PHE A 195 15.30 9.44 -15.98
C PHE A 195 14.22 9.20 -17.02
N GLN A 196 13.14 9.95 -16.93
CA GLN A 196 12.04 9.94 -17.88
C GLN A 196 11.71 11.37 -18.31
N ARG A 197 11.39 11.53 -19.59
CA ARG A 197 10.79 12.73 -20.15
C ARG A 197 9.47 12.36 -20.82
N GLN A 198 8.42 13.13 -20.52
CA GLN A 198 7.15 13.09 -21.22
C GLN A 198 6.96 14.38 -22.01
N ILE A 199 6.62 14.24 -23.29
CA ILE A 199 6.26 15.33 -24.19
C ILE A 199 4.81 15.12 -24.58
N GLU A 200 3.90 15.86 -23.94
CA GLU A 200 2.48 15.56 -23.97
C GLU A 200 1.87 15.81 -25.35
N ARG A 201 2.28 16.88 -26.02
CA ARG A 201 1.82 17.21 -27.38
C ARG A 201 2.13 16.13 -28.42
N ARG A 202 3.19 15.33 -28.18
CA ARG A 202 3.61 14.21 -29.04
C ARG A 202 3.17 12.86 -28.49
N LYS A 203 2.61 12.85 -27.26
CA LYS A 203 2.36 11.64 -26.46
C LYS A 203 3.60 10.72 -26.43
N GLU A 204 4.76 11.37 -26.34
CA GLU A 204 6.05 10.71 -26.30
C GLU A 204 6.47 10.51 -24.85
N GLU A 205 6.89 9.29 -24.56
CA GLU A 205 7.45 8.88 -23.28
C GLU A 205 8.82 8.29 -23.55
N SER A 206 9.85 8.94 -23.05
CA SER A 206 11.25 8.62 -23.34
C SER A 206 12.03 8.45 -22.05
N TYR A 207 12.94 7.46 -22.03
CA TYR A 207 13.71 7.10 -20.84
C TYR A 207 15.21 7.05 -21.14
N MET A 208 16.05 7.31 -20.14
CA MET A 208 17.48 7.01 -20.25
C MET A 208 17.69 5.50 -20.40
N ILE A 209 17.10 4.70 -19.50
CA ILE A 209 17.00 3.25 -19.64
C ILE A 209 15.54 2.89 -19.90
N MET A 210 15.23 2.57 -21.16
CA MET A 210 13.87 2.21 -21.58
C MET A 210 13.64 0.71 -21.39
N VAL A 211 12.58 0.36 -20.65
CA VAL A 211 12.13 -1.02 -20.49
C VAL A 211 11.10 -1.34 -21.59
N PRO A 212 11.37 -2.33 -22.48
CA PRO A 212 10.45 -2.70 -23.54
C PRO A 212 9.07 -3.08 -23.00
N LYS A 213 8.00 -2.82 -23.75
CA LYS A 213 6.60 -3.10 -23.32
C LYS A 213 6.33 -4.58 -23.04
N LYS A 214 7.12 -5.49 -23.63
CA LYS A 214 7.05 -6.94 -23.41
C LYS A 214 7.79 -7.39 -22.16
N GLU A 215 8.64 -6.55 -21.58
CA GLU A 215 9.41 -6.83 -20.37
C GLU A 215 8.64 -6.40 -19.12
N SER A 216 9.14 -6.82 -17.95
CA SER A 216 8.63 -6.46 -16.63
C SER A 216 9.76 -5.95 -15.75
N GLY A 217 9.40 -5.26 -14.67
CA GLY A 217 10.35 -4.60 -13.80
C GLY A 217 10.60 -3.16 -14.24
N PHE A 218 11.06 -2.34 -13.31
CA PHE A 218 11.45 -0.96 -13.59
C PHE A 218 12.70 -0.61 -12.80
N VAL A 219 12.65 -0.71 -11.47
CA VAL A 219 13.78 -0.43 -10.56
C VAL A 219 14.98 -1.33 -10.88
N SER A 220 14.74 -2.59 -11.22
CA SER A 220 15.79 -3.57 -11.51
C SER A 220 16.60 -3.29 -12.78
N HIS A 221 16.12 -2.41 -13.65
CA HIS A 221 16.78 -1.98 -14.88
C HIS A 221 17.56 -0.67 -14.74
N PHE A 222 17.54 -0.03 -13.56
CA PHE A 222 18.20 1.25 -13.36
C PHE A 222 19.70 1.19 -13.68
N ALA A 223 20.23 2.29 -14.20
CA ALA A 223 21.66 2.49 -14.38
C ALA A 223 22.36 2.65 -13.02
N ASP A 224 23.66 2.36 -12.96
CA ASP A 224 24.43 2.58 -11.74
C ASP A 224 24.84 4.05 -11.63
N LEU A 225 24.40 4.72 -10.56
CA LEU A 225 24.89 6.03 -10.13
C LEU A 225 26.11 5.83 -9.23
N ASP A 226 27.29 6.13 -9.78
CA ASP A 226 28.58 6.10 -9.08
C ASP A 226 29.03 7.54 -8.70
N GLY A 227 30.03 7.65 -7.82
CA GLY A 227 30.70 8.91 -7.49
C GLY A 227 30.17 9.64 -6.26
N LEU A 228 29.21 9.03 -5.54
CA LEU A 228 28.72 9.50 -4.25
C LEU A 228 29.68 9.08 -3.13
N GLU A 229 30.51 10.01 -2.67
CA GLU A 229 31.60 9.74 -1.71
C GLU A 229 31.57 10.71 -0.54
N GLY A 230 31.95 10.22 0.65
CA GLY A 230 32.13 11.07 1.84
C GLY A 230 30.84 11.65 2.43
N ILE A 231 29.67 11.15 2.04
CA ILE A 231 28.38 11.50 2.62
C ILE A 231 28.29 10.87 4.01
N LYS A 232 28.32 11.70 5.06
CA LYS A 232 28.24 11.23 6.44
C LYS A 232 26.79 11.19 6.90
N ASN A 233 26.32 10.01 7.28
CA ASN A 233 25.03 9.89 7.93
C ASN A 233 25.06 10.59 9.29
N LYS A 234 24.24 11.62 9.47
CA LYS A 234 24.04 12.27 10.77
C LYS A 234 22.77 11.68 11.38
N PRO A 235 22.85 11.00 12.55
CA PRO A 235 21.65 10.51 13.23
C PRO A 235 20.72 11.69 13.50
N ARG A 236 19.53 11.64 12.92
CA ARG A 236 18.50 12.68 13.06
C ARG A 236 17.62 12.32 14.25
N ILE A 237 17.63 13.18 15.26
CA ILE A 237 16.70 13.11 16.38
C ILE A 237 15.81 14.34 16.28
N GLU A 238 14.51 14.11 16.17
CA GLU A 238 13.50 15.16 16.20
C GLU A 238 12.63 14.95 17.42
N VAL A 239 12.36 16.04 18.14
CA VAL A 239 11.45 16.04 19.29
C VAL A 239 10.47 17.18 19.08
N LEU A 240 9.19 16.84 19.05
CA LEU A 240 8.09 17.74 18.73
C LEU A 240 7.10 17.74 19.90
N PRO A 241 7.31 18.55 20.95
CA PRO A 241 6.33 18.74 22.00
C PRO A 241 5.19 19.63 21.49
N TYR A 242 3.95 19.33 21.89
CA TYR A 242 2.81 20.18 21.55
C TYR A 242 1.80 20.31 22.68
N VAL A 243 1.08 21.43 22.63
CA VAL A 243 -0.05 21.76 23.49
C VAL A 243 -1.24 22.06 22.60
N VAL A 244 -2.33 21.32 22.78
CA VAL A 244 -3.57 21.52 22.01
C VAL A 244 -4.64 22.04 22.94
N GLN A 245 -5.25 23.16 22.57
CA GLN A 245 -6.40 23.73 23.26
C GLN A 245 -7.63 23.59 22.36
N LYS A 246 -8.57 22.71 22.74
CA LYS A 246 -9.88 22.58 22.07
C LYS A 246 -10.90 23.41 22.84
N ALA A 247 -11.59 24.31 22.16
CA ALA A 247 -12.73 25.05 22.69
C ALA A 247 -13.96 24.68 21.87
N GLN A 248 -14.99 24.17 22.53
CA GLN A 248 -16.21 23.72 21.86
C GLN A 248 -17.43 24.46 22.39
N SER A 249 -18.19 25.06 21.48
CA SER A 249 -19.49 25.69 21.73
C SER A 249 -20.53 24.99 20.88
N LEU A 250 -21.30 24.09 21.50
CA LEU A 250 -22.43 23.41 20.86
C LEU A 250 -23.75 23.95 21.42
N VAL A 251 -24.80 23.95 20.61
CA VAL A 251 -26.18 24.09 21.09
C VAL A 251 -26.56 22.76 21.75
N HIS A 252 -26.95 22.80 23.02
CA HIS A 252 -27.32 21.61 23.80
C HIS A 252 -28.67 21.78 24.47
N ASP A 253 -29.26 20.67 24.88
CA ASP A 253 -30.45 20.64 25.72
C ASP A 253 -30.13 21.36 27.06
N PRO A 254 -30.90 22.39 27.45
CA PRO A 254 -30.71 23.10 28.73
C PRO A 254 -30.76 22.20 29.96
N ASN A 255 -31.39 21.02 29.85
CA ASN A 255 -31.50 20.04 30.93
C ASN A 255 -30.32 19.07 30.99
N ASP A 256 -29.38 19.13 30.04
CA ASP A 256 -28.20 18.28 30.06
C ASP A 256 -27.24 18.69 31.19
N PRO A 257 -27.03 17.84 32.21
CA PRO A 257 -26.21 18.13 33.38
C PRO A 257 -24.70 18.14 33.09
N PHE A 258 -24.27 17.53 31.98
CA PHE A 258 -22.87 17.44 31.57
C PHE A 258 -22.43 18.62 30.72
N TYR A 259 -23.37 19.34 30.12
CA TYR A 259 -23.10 20.48 29.26
C TYR A 259 -23.39 21.80 29.96
N LYS A 260 -22.42 22.25 30.76
CA LYS A 260 -22.28 23.66 31.16
C LYS A 260 -21.39 24.33 30.12
N GLY A 261 -21.83 25.45 29.54
CA GLY A 261 -21.24 26.06 28.33
C GLY A 261 -19.69 26.21 28.32
N ASN A 262 -19.14 26.37 27.10
CA ASN A 262 -17.72 26.44 26.76
C ASN A 262 -16.84 25.35 27.40
N ARG A 263 -16.77 24.17 26.75
CA ARG A 263 -15.81 23.14 27.13
C ARG A 263 -14.42 23.47 26.57
N TYR A 264 -13.47 23.65 27.48
CA TYR A 264 -12.05 23.78 27.17
C TYR A 264 -11.34 22.47 27.52
N LYS A 265 -10.66 21.87 26.54
CA LYS A 265 -9.80 20.70 26.76
C LYS A 265 -8.38 21.04 26.37
N THR A 266 -7.46 20.92 27.33
CA THR A 266 -6.03 21.06 27.10
C THR A 266 -5.40 19.67 27.02
N THR A 267 -4.68 19.41 25.95
CA THR A 267 -3.95 18.15 25.72
C THR A 267 -2.47 18.46 25.59
N LEU A 268 -1.63 17.74 26.33
CA LEU A 268 -0.17 17.79 26.21
C LEU A 268 0.30 16.49 25.59
N GLY A 269 1.12 16.57 24.56
CA GLY A 269 1.71 15.40 23.93
C GLY A 269 3.08 15.70 23.35
N GLY A 270 3.70 14.68 22.80
CA GLY A 270 5.00 14.84 22.17
C GLY A 270 5.35 13.66 21.28
N ASP A 271 5.99 14.00 20.16
CA ASP A 271 6.49 13.04 19.19
C ASP A 271 8.01 13.05 19.18
N VAL A 272 8.59 11.88 18.95
CA VAL A 272 10.03 11.67 18.84
C VAL A 272 10.30 10.83 17.61
N LYS A 273 11.22 11.29 16.75
CA LYS A 273 11.69 10.53 15.59
C LYS A 273 13.20 10.38 15.65
N ILE A 274 13.70 9.16 15.57
CA ILE A 274 15.12 8.83 15.69
C ILE A 274 15.54 7.98 14.50
N GLY A 275 16.50 8.47 13.72
CA GLY A 275 17.20 7.66 12.72
C GLY A 275 18.15 6.66 13.40
N LEU A 276 17.88 5.36 13.25
CA LEU A 276 18.74 4.28 13.73
C LEU A 276 19.69 3.87 12.61
N GLY A 277 20.84 4.54 12.48
CA GLY A 277 21.70 4.40 11.30
C GLY A 277 21.08 5.09 10.09
N SER A 278 21.34 4.60 8.87
CA SER A 278 20.88 5.24 7.62
C SER A 278 19.61 4.63 7.04
N ASN A 279 19.19 3.47 7.57
CA ASN A 279 18.18 2.63 6.92
C ASN A 279 16.96 2.34 7.79
N LEU A 280 17.00 2.68 9.08
CA LEU A 280 15.92 2.43 10.04
C LEU A 280 15.49 3.74 10.69
N SER A 281 14.18 3.90 10.89
CA SER A 281 13.61 4.95 11.73
C SER A 281 12.85 4.34 12.90
N LEU A 282 12.97 4.98 14.06
CA LEU A 282 12.12 4.79 15.22
C LEU A 282 11.27 6.04 15.41
N ASP A 283 9.96 5.90 15.29
CA ASP A 283 8.98 6.95 15.52
C ASP A 283 8.22 6.60 16.81
N ALA A 284 8.12 7.51 17.75
CA ALA A 284 7.39 7.33 19.00
C ALA A 284 6.52 8.54 19.31
N THR A 285 5.36 8.31 19.89
CA THR A 285 4.43 9.37 20.29
C THR A 285 3.85 9.07 21.66
N ILE A 286 3.69 10.11 22.46
CA ILE A 286 2.98 10.08 23.74
C ILE A 286 1.78 11.01 23.61
N ASN A 287 0.59 10.45 23.86
CA ASN A 287 -0.67 11.16 23.78
C ASN A 287 -0.90 11.94 22.45
N PRO A 288 -0.82 11.26 21.29
CA PRO A 288 -0.99 11.88 19.97
C PRO A 288 -2.33 12.64 19.86
N ASP A 289 -2.30 13.86 19.32
CA ASP A 289 -3.51 14.53 18.81
C ASP A 289 -3.64 14.33 17.30
N PHE A 290 -4.43 13.34 16.92
CA PHE A 290 -4.77 13.09 15.51
C PHE A 290 -5.98 13.90 15.03
N GLY A 291 -6.49 14.83 15.84
CA GLY A 291 -7.67 15.62 15.54
C GLY A 291 -7.51 16.67 14.44
N GLN A 292 -6.31 16.82 13.85
CA GLN A 292 -6.05 17.71 12.71
C GLN A 292 -6.21 17.03 11.35
N VAL A 293 -6.52 15.75 11.34
CA VAL A 293 -6.68 14.97 10.11
C VAL A 293 -8.09 15.18 9.55
N GLU A 294 -8.22 15.22 8.21
CA GLU A 294 -9.51 15.40 7.54
C GLU A 294 -10.58 14.45 8.09
N VAL A 295 -11.79 14.99 8.26
CA VAL A 295 -12.96 14.21 8.68
C VAL A 295 -13.29 13.21 7.58
N ASP A 296 -13.51 11.95 7.95
CA ASP A 296 -13.91 10.92 7.00
C ASP A 296 -15.21 11.33 6.27
N PRO A 297 -15.34 11.01 4.98
CA PRO A 297 -16.55 11.33 4.24
C PRO A 297 -17.76 10.66 4.88
N ALA A 298 -18.88 11.37 4.95
CA ALA A 298 -20.14 10.81 5.41
C ALA A 298 -20.61 9.74 4.41
N VAL A 299 -20.43 8.47 4.75
CA VAL A 299 -20.87 7.33 3.94
C VAL A 299 -22.09 6.70 4.60
N VAL A 300 -23.24 6.76 3.90
CA VAL A 300 -24.43 5.99 4.29
C VAL A 300 -24.23 4.54 3.87
N ASN A 301 -23.71 3.73 4.80
CA ASN A 301 -23.53 2.30 4.57
C ASN A 301 -24.80 1.53 4.97
N LEU A 302 -25.53 1.04 3.97
CA LEU A 302 -26.73 0.21 4.16
C LEU A 302 -26.42 -1.29 4.29
N SER A 303 -25.15 -1.67 4.14
CA SER A 303 -24.72 -3.07 4.23
C SER A 303 -24.49 -3.49 5.69
N ALA A 304 -24.36 -4.80 5.91
CA ALA A 304 -23.96 -5.34 7.21
C ALA A 304 -22.42 -5.38 7.38
N PHE A 305 -21.67 -5.00 6.35
CA PHE A 305 -20.21 -5.02 6.39
C PHE A 305 -19.68 -3.66 6.79
N GLU A 306 -18.52 -3.66 7.43
CA GLU A 306 -17.85 -2.42 7.80
C GLU A 306 -17.36 -1.65 6.56
N THR A 307 -17.35 -0.32 6.64
CA THR A 307 -16.74 0.55 5.64
C THR A 307 -15.23 0.65 5.89
N TYR A 308 -14.43 0.43 4.86
CA TYR A 308 -13.00 0.68 4.92
C TYR A 308 -12.73 2.18 4.71
N PHE A 309 -11.95 2.80 5.61
CA PHE A 309 -11.46 4.16 5.46
C PHE A 309 -9.94 4.15 5.33
N GLU A 310 -9.39 4.91 4.40
CA GLU A 310 -7.93 5.02 4.28
C GLU A 310 -7.32 5.65 5.53
N GLU A 311 -6.12 5.24 5.91
CA GLU A 311 -5.39 5.92 6.98
C GLU A 311 -4.93 7.30 6.51
N LYS A 312 -5.17 8.33 7.34
CA LYS A 312 -4.85 9.73 7.01
C LYS A 312 -3.86 10.35 8.01
N ARG A 313 -3.54 9.65 9.10
CA ARG A 313 -2.57 10.09 10.12
C ARG A 313 -1.13 9.81 9.65
N PRO A 314 -0.27 10.83 9.52
CA PRO A 314 1.10 10.67 9.01
C PRO A 314 1.93 9.59 9.75
N PHE A 315 1.77 9.50 11.08
CA PHE A 315 2.44 8.49 11.90
C PHE A 315 2.18 7.05 11.42
N PHE A 316 0.96 6.75 10.94
CA PHE A 316 0.57 5.40 10.51
C PHE A 316 0.75 5.16 9.01
N ILE A 317 0.76 6.21 8.18
CA ILE A 317 0.98 6.10 6.72
C ILE A 317 2.42 5.71 6.41
N GLU A 318 3.40 6.33 7.07
CA GLU A 318 4.81 6.11 6.75
C GLU A 318 5.21 4.63 6.94
N GLY A 319 5.66 3.99 5.85
CA GLY A 319 6.09 2.60 5.83
C GLY A 319 4.95 1.57 5.79
N ASN A 320 3.70 1.98 5.54
CA ASN A 320 2.57 1.07 5.46
C ASN A 320 2.68 0.06 4.30
N ASN A 321 3.36 0.42 3.20
CA ASN A 321 3.67 -0.50 2.10
C ASN A 321 4.47 -1.75 2.54
N LEU A 322 5.25 -1.67 3.62
CA LEU A 322 5.96 -2.81 4.19
C LEU A 322 5.02 -3.87 4.77
N LEU A 323 3.78 -3.50 5.14
CA LEU A 323 2.78 -4.42 5.69
C LEU A 323 2.06 -5.23 4.61
N ASN A 324 2.33 -4.99 3.32
CA ASN A 324 1.81 -5.79 2.22
C ASN A 324 2.18 -7.28 2.39
N PHE A 325 1.21 -8.15 2.14
CA PHE A 325 1.32 -9.58 2.37
C PHE A 325 0.69 -10.39 1.22
N GLY A 326 1.38 -11.42 0.74
CA GLY A 326 0.89 -12.33 -0.30
C GLY A 326 0.84 -11.70 -1.70
N ARG A 327 1.70 -10.72 -1.97
CA ARG A 327 1.74 -9.98 -3.26
C ARG A 327 3.14 -9.84 -3.87
N GLY A 328 4.20 -10.18 -3.14
CA GLY A 328 5.58 -10.01 -3.61
C GLY A 328 5.90 -10.81 -4.88
N GLY A 329 6.80 -10.29 -5.70
CA GLY A 329 7.26 -10.87 -6.97
C GLY A 329 6.28 -10.78 -8.13
N LEU A 330 5.03 -10.37 -7.89
CA LEU A 330 3.99 -10.26 -8.92
C LEU A 330 3.85 -8.83 -9.41
N ASN A 331 3.85 -8.62 -10.73
CA ASN A 331 3.63 -7.33 -11.37
C ASN A 331 2.14 -6.99 -11.53
N ASN A 332 1.24 -7.96 -11.33
CA ASN A 332 -0.20 -7.80 -11.41
C ASN A 332 -0.92 -8.78 -10.48
N SER A 333 -2.13 -8.43 -10.01
CA SER A 333 -2.91 -9.23 -9.08
C SER A 333 -4.41 -9.23 -9.41
N TRP A 334 -4.91 -10.38 -9.89
CA TRP A 334 -6.35 -10.63 -10.03
C TRP A 334 -6.87 -11.39 -8.79
N ASN A 335 -7.99 -10.92 -8.23
CA ASN A 335 -8.46 -11.42 -6.93
C ASN A 335 -9.90 -11.97 -6.92
N PHE A 336 -10.75 -11.64 -7.90
CA PHE A 336 -12.11 -12.21 -8.07
C PHE A 336 -12.90 -12.42 -6.76
N ASN A 337 -12.95 -11.39 -5.92
CA ASN A 337 -13.69 -11.40 -4.65
C ASN A 337 -13.19 -12.45 -3.62
N PHE A 338 -11.88 -12.76 -3.62
CA PHE A 338 -11.21 -13.48 -2.54
C PHE A 338 -10.48 -12.55 -1.57
N GLY A 339 -9.97 -11.42 -2.06
CA GLY A 339 -9.23 -10.42 -1.29
C GLY A 339 -7.81 -10.86 -0.89
N SER A 340 -6.93 -9.89 -0.64
CA SER A 340 -5.67 -10.13 0.08
C SER A 340 -5.89 -9.81 1.55
N PRO A 341 -5.29 -10.55 2.50
CA PRO A 341 -5.50 -10.29 3.91
C PRO A 341 -4.85 -8.96 4.29
N ASN A 342 -5.64 -8.05 4.85
CA ASN A 342 -5.15 -6.81 5.44
C ASN A 342 -5.03 -6.96 6.95
N PHE A 343 -3.89 -7.48 7.43
CA PHE A 343 -3.69 -7.78 8.85
C PHE A 343 -3.64 -6.54 9.76
N VAL A 344 -3.35 -5.36 9.20
CA VAL A 344 -3.12 -4.15 9.98
C VAL A 344 -3.96 -3.00 9.43
N TYR A 345 -5.03 -2.69 10.15
CA TYR A 345 -5.89 -1.56 9.90
C TYR A 345 -5.73 -0.56 11.05
N THR A 346 -4.80 0.39 10.90
CA THR A 346 -4.38 1.29 11.97
C THR A 346 -5.49 2.18 12.52
N ARG A 347 -6.57 2.42 11.76
CA ARG A 347 -7.81 3.08 12.22
C ARG A 347 -8.47 2.39 13.42
N ARG A 348 -8.13 1.12 13.70
CA ARG A 348 -8.51 0.40 14.93
C ARG A 348 -7.92 1.04 16.19
N ILE A 349 -6.76 1.71 16.09
CA ILE A 349 -6.04 2.34 17.19
C ILE A 349 -6.59 3.77 17.38
N GLY A 350 -7.18 4.03 18.54
CA GLY A 350 -7.77 5.33 18.87
C GLY A 350 -9.14 5.61 18.26
N ARG A 351 -9.84 4.57 17.79
CA ARG A 351 -11.23 4.65 17.29
C ARG A 351 -12.21 5.13 18.37
N SER A 352 -13.43 5.48 17.97
CA SER A 352 -14.53 5.73 18.91
C SER A 352 -14.80 4.51 19.80
N PRO A 353 -15.16 4.71 21.09
CA PRO A 353 -15.45 3.61 22.01
C PRO A 353 -16.44 2.61 21.44
N GLN A 354 -16.14 1.32 21.58
CA GLN A 354 -16.90 0.23 20.96
C GLN A 354 -18.22 -0.09 21.66
N TYR A 355 -18.38 0.32 22.91
CA TYR A 355 -19.61 0.15 23.67
C TYR A 355 -20.28 1.51 23.90
N TYR A 356 -21.60 1.53 23.76
CA TYR A 356 -22.43 2.68 24.09
C TYR A 356 -23.40 2.27 25.21
N PRO A 357 -23.44 2.97 26.35
CA PRO A 357 -24.34 2.64 27.44
C PRO A 357 -25.81 2.69 27.02
N ASP A 358 -26.58 1.69 27.44
CA ASP A 358 -28.04 1.69 27.33
C ASP A 358 -28.65 2.33 28.58
N ALA A 359 -28.84 3.65 28.54
CA ALA A 359 -29.40 4.42 29.65
C ALA A 359 -30.42 5.44 29.16
N GLY A 360 -31.52 5.61 29.90
CA GLY A 360 -32.63 6.52 29.55
C GLY A 360 -32.39 8.00 29.82
N GLY A 361 -31.21 8.37 30.34
CA GLY A 361 -30.82 9.72 30.72
C GLY A 361 -29.77 10.35 29.81
N TYR A 362 -29.10 11.40 30.29
CA TYR A 362 -28.00 12.04 29.58
C TYR A 362 -26.73 11.18 29.67
N ILE A 363 -25.96 11.12 28.58
CA ILE A 363 -24.71 10.36 28.50
C ILE A 363 -23.60 11.26 27.97
N ASP A 364 -22.53 11.41 28.75
CA ASP A 364 -21.29 12.08 28.33
C ASP A 364 -20.24 11.02 28.03
N GLN A 365 -20.18 10.61 26.76
CA GLN A 365 -19.25 9.62 26.24
C GLN A 365 -18.13 10.29 25.43
N PRO A 366 -16.87 9.86 25.59
CA PRO A 366 -15.78 10.28 24.70
C PRO A 366 -16.03 9.88 23.24
N ASN A 367 -15.78 10.80 22.30
CA ASN A 367 -15.93 10.53 20.86
C ASN A 367 -14.82 9.64 20.28
N GLU A 368 -13.66 9.60 20.94
CA GLU A 368 -12.46 8.90 20.49
C GLU A 368 -11.75 8.27 21.69
N THR A 369 -11.12 7.12 21.45
CA THR A 369 -10.30 6.46 22.47
C THR A 369 -8.93 7.11 22.48
N ARG A 370 -8.50 7.59 23.64
CA ARG A 370 -7.18 8.22 23.76
C ARG A 370 -6.07 7.17 23.61
N ILE A 371 -5.04 7.49 22.83
CA ILE A 371 -3.84 6.66 22.72
C ILE A 371 -2.87 7.12 23.80
N PHE A 372 -2.47 6.24 24.72
CA PHE A 372 -1.47 6.58 25.74
C PHE A 372 -0.11 6.84 25.09
N GLY A 373 0.28 5.97 24.17
CA GLY A 373 1.45 6.13 23.33
C GLY A 373 1.53 5.05 22.27
N ALA A 374 2.36 5.30 21.27
CA ALA A 374 2.68 4.35 20.22
C ALA A 374 4.15 4.48 19.83
N ALA A 375 4.74 3.38 19.38
CA ALA A 375 6.08 3.33 18.85
C ALA A 375 6.11 2.45 17.61
N LYS A 376 6.87 2.88 16.61
CA LYS A 376 6.98 2.22 15.31
C LYS A 376 8.44 2.22 14.88
N ILE A 377 8.94 1.08 14.44
CA ILE A 377 10.25 0.93 13.82
C ILE A 377 10.08 0.47 12.37
N THR A 378 10.67 1.15 11.41
CA THR A 378 10.52 0.82 9.98
C THR A 378 11.82 0.97 9.22
N GLY A 379 12.01 0.15 8.18
CA GLY A 379 13.06 0.34 7.18
C GLY A 379 13.81 -0.94 6.83
N LYS A 380 15.06 -0.81 6.38
CA LYS A 380 15.88 -1.89 5.84
C LYS A 380 17.19 -2.08 6.61
N PRO A 381 17.23 -2.82 7.73
CA PRO A 381 18.48 -3.10 8.45
C PRO A 381 19.59 -3.69 7.58
N ALA A 382 19.24 -4.35 6.47
CA ALA A 382 20.13 -4.71 5.38
C ALA A 382 19.40 -4.47 4.04
N SER A 383 20.13 -4.28 2.94
CA SER A 383 19.55 -4.01 1.60
C SER A 383 18.45 -5.00 1.20
N ASN A 384 18.61 -6.27 1.56
CA ASN A 384 17.69 -7.34 1.24
C ASN A 384 16.79 -7.80 2.40
N PHE A 385 16.72 -7.02 3.50
CA PHE A 385 15.83 -7.34 4.62
C PHE A 385 15.05 -6.11 5.04
N SER A 386 13.74 -6.14 4.84
CA SER A 386 12.81 -5.10 5.27
C SER A 386 12.15 -5.48 6.60
N PHE A 387 11.97 -4.49 7.47
CA PHE A 387 11.39 -4.67 8.79
C PHE A 387 10.36 -3.58 9.10
N TYR A 388 9.25 -3.98 9.71
CA TYR A 388 8.24 -3.11 10.28
C TYR A 388 7.84 -3.66 11.65
N GLY A 389 7.83 -2.81 12.66
CA GLY A 389 7.26 -3.11 13.99
C GLY A 389 6.44 -1.93 14.46
N LEU A 390 5.24 -2.19 14.97
CA LEU A 390 4.35 -1.18 15.57
C LEU A 390 3.84 -1.72 16.89
N THR A 391 3.83 -0.89 17.92
CA THR A 391 3.11 -1.13 19.16
C THR A 391 2.37 0.14 19.58
N ALA A 392 1.16 0.00 20.10
CA ALA A 392 0.36 1.10 20.61
C ALA A 392 -0.50 0.65 21.78
N VAL A 393 -0.69 1.53 22.76
CA VAL A 393 -1.57 1.28 23.91
C VAL A 393 -2.64 2.35 23.97
N THR A 394 -3.90 1.95 24.02
CA THR A 394 -5.05 2.85 24.20
C THR A 394 -5.54 2.87 25.64
N GLN A 395 -6.08 4.00 26.05
CA GLN A 395 -6.58 4.24 27.40
C GLN A 395 -7.96 3.59 27.61
N ARG A 396 -8.19 3.12 28.84
CA ARG A 396 -9.53 2.76 29.32
C ARG A 396 -10.41 4.01 29.40
N MET A 397 -11.55 3.98 28.73
CA MET A 397 -12.48 5.10 28.64
C MET A 397 -13.77 4.79 29.40
N THR A 398 -14.26 5.78 30.14
CA THR A 398 -15.55 5.73 30.83
C THR A 398 -16.50 6.78 30.27
N ALA A 399 -17.77 6.43 30.19
CA ALA A 399 -18.86 7.38 29.97
C ALA A 399 -19.51 7.70 31.31
N ARG A 400 -19.95 8.96 31.46
CA ARG A 400 -20.73 9.41 32.61
C ARG A 400 -22.21 9.41 32.22
N ILE A 401 -23.05 8.83 33.06
CA ILE A 401 -24.49 8.71 32.82
C ILE A 401 -25.20 9.48 33.92
N ASN A 402 -26.20 10.28 33.55
CA ASN A 402 -27.13 10.89 34.51
C ASN A 402 -28.54 10.43 34.17
N ASP A 403 -29.06 9.50 34.95
CA ASP A 403 -30.44 9.03 34.87
C ASP A 403 -31.25 9.63 36.02
N ASN A 404 -32.12 10.58 35.70
CA ASN A 404 -33.02 11.24 36.65
C ASN A 404 -32.33 11.79 37.93
N GLY A 405 -31.10 12.29 37.79
CA GLY A 405 -30.31 12.85 38.89
C GLY A 405 -29.29 11.87 39.50
N ASN A 406 -29.36 10.58 39.16
CA ASN A 406 -28.38 9.59 39.60
C ASN A 406 -27.19 9.56 38.64
N LEU A 407 -26.03 9.98 39.13
CA LEU A 407 -24.76 9.94 38.40
C LEU A 407 -24.10 8.57 38.55
N SER A 408 -23.74 7.96 37.44
CA SER A 408 -22.93 6.73 37.39
C SER A 408 -21.86 6.82 36.31
N GLU A 409 -20.85 5.95 36.41
CA GLU A 409 -19.84 5.78 35.39
C GLU A 409 -19.89 4.36 34.85
N GLN A 410 -19.72 4.23 33.54
CA GLN A 410 -19.66 2.95 32.86
C GLN A 410 -18.45 2.91 31.94
N GLU A 411 -17.72 1.80 31.95
CA GLU A 411 -16.63 1.59 31.01
C GLU A 411 -17.17 1.37 29.60
N VAL A 412 -16.65 2.13 28.64
CA VAL A 412 -17.07 2.10 27.23
C VAL A 412 -15.96 1.62 26.29
N GLU A 413 -14.71 1.65 26.75
CA GLU A 413 -13.56 1.09 26.03
C GLU A 413 -12.53 0.56 27.03
N PRO A 414 -12.00 -0.66 26.87
CA PRO A 414 -10.96 -1.20 27.73
C PRO A 414 -9.57 -0.66 27.36
N LEU A 415 -8.63 -0.74 28.31
CA LEU A 415 -7.22 -0.60 27.98
C LEU A 415 -6.83 -1.70 26.97
N THR A 416 -6.28 -1.31 25.83
CA THR A 416 -5.95 -2.24 24.74
C THR A 416 -4.54 -2.02 24.24
N SER A 417 -3.79 -3.11 24.11
CA SER A 417 -2.49 -3.15 23.42
C SER A 417 -2.69 -3.67 21.99
N TYR A 418 -2.12 -2.95 21.03
CA TYR A 418 -2.03 -3.32 19.62
C TYR A 418 -0.57 -3.53 19.26
N SER A 419 -0.24 -4.63 18.60
CA SER A 419 1.12 -4.89 18.12
C SER A 419 1.10 -5.52 16.73
N ALA A 420 1.97 -5.05 15.83
CA ALA A 420 2.18 -5.61 14.50
C ALA A 420 3.68 -5.73 14.22
N MET A 421 4.07 -6.81 13.55
CA MET A 421 5.45 -7.05 13.14
C MET A 421 5.47 -7.70 11.75
N ARG A 422 6.36 -7.24 10.89
CA ARG A 422 6.64 -7.81 9.57
C ARG A 422 8.13 -7.85 9.35
N GLY A 423 8.63 -8.99 8.87
CA GLY A 423 9.97 -9.09 8.29
C GLY A 423 9.90 -9.73 6.91
N LEU A 424 10.57 -9.14 5.92
CA LEU A 424 10.64 -9.63 4.56
C LEU A 424 12.10 -9.73 4.12
N LYS A 425 12.54 -10.93 3.78
CA LYS A 425 13.89 -11.20 3.27
C LYS A 425 13.83 -11.51 1.79
N GLU A 426 14.66 -10.83 1.02
CA GLU A 426 14.81 -11.01 -0.42
C GLU A 426 16.12 -11.73 -0.72
N PHE A 427 16.08 -12.61 -1.71
CA PHE A 427 17.20 -13.44 -2.15
C PHE A 427 17.38 -13.31 -3.66
N ASN A 428 18.57 -13.67 -4.14
CA ASN A 428 18.89 -13.71 -5.58
C ASN A 428 18.48 -12.41 -6.30
N SER A 429 18.89 -11.26 -5.75
CA SER A 429 18.60 -9.93 -6.31
C SER A 429 17.10 -9.67 -6.53
N GLY A 430 16.26 -10.10 -5.57
CA GLY A 430 14.81 -9.88 -5.58
C GLY A 430 13.99 -10.95 -6.29
N ASN A 431 14.62 -11.92 -6.97
CA ASN A 431 13.92 -12.99 -7.68
C ASN A 431 13.16 -13.93 -6.74
N GLN A 432 13.55 -13.97 -5.47
CA GLN A 432 12.91 -14.75 -4.43
C GLN A 432 12.69 -13.90 -3.20
N GLY A 433 11.60 -14.15 -2.48
CA GLY A 433 11.33 -13.48 -1.22
C GLY A 433 10.59 -14.39 -0.26
N LEU A 434 10.91 -14.25 1.02
CA LEU A 434 10.23 -14.92 2.12
C LEU A 434 9.94 -13.92 3.22
N GLY A 435 8.67 -13.88 3.63
CA GLY A 435 8.16 -12.96 4.61
C GLY A 435 7.38 -13.65 5.72
N PHE A 436 7.35 -13.00 6.88
CA PHE A 436 6.41 -13.29 7.95
C PHE A 436 5.69 -12.01 8.39
N ILE A 437 4.46 -12.17 8.86
CA ILE A 437 3.68 -11.13 9.53
C ILE A 437 3.06 -11.69 10.81
N PHE A 438 2.97 -10.86 11.83
CA PHE A 438 2.29 -11.19 13.08
C PHE A 438 1.58 -9.94 13.62
N THR A 439 0.39 -10.15 14.17
CA THR A 439 -0.44 -9.12 14.78
C THR A 439 -1.02 -9.64 16.09
N SER A 440 -1.16 -8.75 17.05
CA SER A 440 -1.72 -9.05 18.36
C SER A 440 -2.57 -7.89 18.86
N VAL A 441 -3.73 -8.24 19.42
CA VAL A 441 -4.58 -7.33 20.20
C VAL A 441 -4.85 -7.99 21.55
N ASN A 442 -4.53 -7.29 22.63
CA ASN A 442 -4.79 -7.75 24.00
C ASN A 442 -5.58 -6.69 24.75
N ARG A 443 -6.73 -7.07 25.30
CA ARG A 443 -7.64 -6.17 26.02
C ARG A 443 -7.72 -6.52 27.50
N ASP A 444 -7.70 -5.49 28.33
CA ASP A 444 -7.91 -5.59 29.78
C ASP A 444 -9.39 -5.41 30.13
N LEU A 445 -10.16 -6.49 29.99
CA LEU A 445 -11.62 -6.51 30.12
C LEU A 445 -12.04 -6.78 31.58
N HIS A 446 -12.57 -5.75 32.25
CA HIS A 446 -13.14 -5.85 33.61
C HIS A 446 -14.66 -5.67 33.62
N ASP A 447 -15.18 -4.80 32.75
CA ASP A 447 -16.61 -4.58 32.59
C ASP A 447 -17.28 -5.79 31.93
N ALA A 448 -18.45 -6.17 32.45
CA ALA A 448 -19.18 -7.35 32.00
C ALA A 448 -19.72 -7.20 30.56
N ASN A 449 -20.18 -6.01 30.17
CA ASN A 449 -20.72 -5.76 28.84
C ASN A 449 -19.61 -5.77 27.77
N LEU A 450 -18.47 -5.18 28.09
CA LEU A 450 -17.27 -5.23 27.25
C LEU A 450 -16.73 -6.66 27.16
N ASN A 451 -16.66 -7.39 28.27
CA ASN A 451 -16.24 -8.79 28.29
C ASN A 451 -17.17 -9.71 27.47
N ALA A 452 -18.47 -9.42 27.44
CA ALA A 452 -19.44 -10.14 26.62
C ALA A 452 -19.43 -9.73 25.13
N SER A 453 -18.91 -8.53 24.81
CA SER A 453 -18.96 -7.96 23.46
C SER A 453 -17.65 -8.00 22.68
N LEU A 454 -16.51 -8.06 23.36
CA LEU A 454 -15.18 -7.96 22.78
C LEU A 454 -14.36 -9.21 23.05
N THR A 455 -13.50 -9.57 22.11
CA THR A 455 -12.47 -10.59 22.30
C THR A 455 -11.40 -10.08 23.26
N LYS A 456 -10.90 -10.96 24.13
CA LYS A 456 -9.84 -10.65 25.09
C LYS A 456 -8.46 -10.65 24.43
N ASN A 457 -8.16 -11.70 23.67
CA ASN A 457 -6.92 -11.82 22.91
C ASN A 457 -7.22 -12.18 21.47
N SER A 458 -6.50 -11.53 20.57
CA SER A 458 -6.54 -11.81 19.14
C SER A 458 -5.14 -11.86 18.60
N PHE A 459 -4.81 -12.96 17.92
CA PHE A 459 -3.54 -13.17 17.26
C PHE A 459 -3.79 -13.63 15.84
N ALA A 460 -3.14 -12.99 14.88
CA ALA A 460 -3.15 -13.42 13.49
C ALA A 460 -1.76 -13.24 12.89
N GLY A 461 -1.34 -14.19 12.07
CA GLY A 461 -0.03 -14.12 11.44
C GLY A 461 0.10 -15.14 10.33
N GLY A 462 1.19 -15.04 9.58
CA GLY A 462 1.40 -15.89 8.42
C GLY A 462 2.77 -15.73 7.82
N VAL A 463 3.01 -16.58 6.82
CA VAL A 463 4.18 -16.54 5.95
C VAL A 463 3.73 -16.33 4.52
N ASP A 464 4.47 -15.51 3.79
CA ASP A 464 4.29 -15.30 2.36
C ASP A 464 5.63 -15.36 1.64
N GLY A 465 5.59 -15.61 0.33
CA GLY A 465 6.80 -15.64 -0.46
C GLY A 465 6.54 -15.76 -1.94
N TRP A 466 7.60 -15.56 -2.72
CA TRP A 466 7.58 -15.71 -4.15
C TRP A 466 8.88 -16.28 -4.67
N THR A 467 8.81 -16.82 -5.89
CA THR A 467 9.96 -17.16 -6.70
C THR A 467 9.65 -16.90 -8.17
N MET A 468 10.60 -16.35 -8.90
CA MET A 468 10.64 -16.46 -10.36
C MET A 468 10.93 -17.93 -10.69
N LEU A 469 10.24 -18.49 -11.69
CA LEU A 469 10.34 -19.91 -12.05
C LEU A 469 11.34 -20.18 -13.17
N ASP A 470 11.77 -19.13 -13.87
CA ASP A 470 12.70 -19.18 -14.99
C ASP A 470 13.69 -18.02 -14.92
N GLU A 471 14.80 -18.16 -15.64
CA GLU A 471 15.90 -17.17 -15.67
C GLU A 471 15.47 -15.84 -16.31
N ASP A 472 14.57 -15.91 -17.28
CA ASP A 472 14.01 -14.76 -17.97
C ASP A 472 12.98 -14.01 -17.11
N LYS A 473 12.63 -14.52 -15.92
CA LYS A 473 11.58 -13.98 -15.03
C LYS A 473 10.23 -13.85 -15.74
N GLU A 474 9.96 -14.73 -16.70
CA GLU A 474 8.72 -14.77 -17.46
C GLU A 474 7.55 -15.26 -16.59
N TYR A 475 7.80 -16.21 -15.68
CA TYR A 475 6.81 -16.76 -14.76
C TYR A 475 7.19 -16.50 -13.29
N ALA A 476 6.20 -16.14 -12.49
CA ALA A 476 6.33 -16.04 -11.04
C ALA A 476 5.26 -16.85 -10.32
N LEU A 477 5.71 -17.54 -9.27
CA LEU A 477 4.87 -18.21 -8.30
C LEU A 477 4.89 -17.40 -7.00
N ASN A 478 3.72 -17.02 -6.51
CA ASN A 478 3.54 -16.41 -5.20
C ASN A 478 2.67 -17.31 -4.33
N GLY A 479 2.98 -17.38 -3.04
CA GLY A 479 2.22 -18.15 -2.06
C GLY A 479 2.10 -17.41 -0.73
N SER A 480 0.99 -17.65 -0.04
CA SER A 480 0.77 -17.20 1.33
C SER A 480 -0.01 -18.23 2.14
N LEU A 481 0.33 -18.34 3.42
CA LEU A 481 -0.35 -19.15 4.40
C LEU A 481 -0.44 -18.37 5.72
N SER A 482 -1.62 -18.35 6.32
CA SER A 482 -1.87 -17.59 7.54
C SER A 482 -2.78 -18.35 8.48
N GLY A 483 -2.64 -18.07 9.77
CA GLY A 483 -3.45 -18.62 10.84
C GLY A 483 -3.91 -17.52 11.79
N SER A 484 -5.01 -17.79 12.49
CA SER A 484 -5.52 -16.91 13.53
C SER A 484 -5.99 -17.70 14.75
N PHE A 485 -5.89 -17.05 15.91
CA PHE A 485 -6.44 -17.49 17.18
C PHE A 485 -7.04 -16.29 17.91
N VAL A 486 -8.32 -16.38 18.24
CA VAL A 486 -9.00 -15.39 19.07
C VAL A 486 -9.64 -16.07 20.27
N SER A 487 -9.64 -15.39 21.42
CA SER A 487 -10.19 -15.89 22.68
C SER A 487 -10.94 -14.80 23.43
N GLY A 488 -11.94 -15.19 24.23
CA GLY A 488 -12.77 -14.28 25.01
C GLY A 488 -13.80 -15.05 25.84
N SER A 489 -14.81 -14.34 26.34
CA SER A 489 -15.99 -14.98 26.92
C SER A 489 -16.74 -15.79 25.87
N THR A 490 -17.61 -16.72 26.32
CA THR A 490 -18.50 -17.46 25.43
C THR A 490 -19.42 -16.53 24.65
N ASP A 491 -19.88 -15.44 25.26
CA ASP A 491 -20.76 -14.46 24.62
C ASP A 491 -20.03 -13.67 23.52
N ALA A 492 -18.78 -13.26 23.76
CA ALA A 492 -17.98 -12.56 22.77
C ALA A 492 -17.71 -13.44 21.54
N ILE A 493 -17.41 -14.73 21.76
CA ILE A 493 -17.17 -15.69 20.68
C ILE A 493 -18.48 -16.09 20.00
N LEU A 494 -19.59 -16.16 20.71
CA LEU A 494 -20.92 -16.35 20.10
C LEU A 494 -21.27 -15.20 19.17
N LYS A 495 -21.07 -13.94 19.61
CA LYS A 495 -21.23 -12.74 18.78
C LYS A 495 -20.33 -12.80 17.55
N LEU A 496 -19.08 -13.24 17.72
CA LEU A 496 -18.12 -13.38 16.63
C LEU A 496 -18.54 -14.42 15.58
N GLN A 497 -19.13 -15.53 16.01
CA GLN A 497 -19.70 -16.56 15.12
C GLN A 497 -20.89 -16.03 14.31
N GLN A 498 -21.63 -15.05 14.85
CA GLN A 498 -22.80 -14.45 14.23
C GLN A 498 -22.48 -13.29 13.27
N MET A 499 -21.21 -12.86 13.21
CA MET A 499 -20.80 -11.70 12.41
C MET A 499 -21.12 -11.86 10.90
N PRO A 500 -21.37 -10.75 10.17
CA PRO A 500 -21.85 -10.78 8.79
C PRO A 500 -20.97 -11.49 7.76
N TYR A 501 -19.67 -11.53 8.00
CA TYR A 501 -18.74 -12.25 7.13
C TYR A 501 -18.70 -13.77 7.41
N ARG A 502 -19.47 -14.27 8.40
CA ARG A 502 -19.58 -15.70 8.80
C ARG A 502 -21.01 -16.24 8.73
N TYR A 503 -21.93 -15.61 9.44
CA TYR A 503 -23.31 -16.05 9.68
C TYR A 503 -23.45 -17.56 10.05
N TYR A 504 -22.88 -17.99 11.18
CA TYR A 504 -23.03 -19.39 11.64
C TYR A 504 -24.45 -19.74 12.11
N GLN A 505 -25.29 -18.73 12.40
CA GLN A 505 -26.68 -18.87 12.86
C GLN A 505 -27.66 -19.33 11.78
N ARG A 506 -27.23 -19.38 10.50
CA ARG A 506 -28.16 -19.69 9.41
C ARG A 506 -28.82 -21.05 9.63
N PRO A 507 -30.15 -21.16 9.47
CA PRO A 507 -30.87 -22.42 9.67
C PRO A 507 -30.47 -23.49 8.64
N ASP A 508 -30.00 -23.09 7.45
CA ASP A 508 -29.58 -23.98 6.36
C ASP A 508 -28.06 -24.29 6.37
N ALA A 509 -27.32 -23.87 7.39
CA ALA A 509 -25.89 -24.15 7.52
C ALA A 509 -25.65 -25.65 7.82
N SER A 510 -24.91 -26.35 6.96
CA SER A 510 -24.49 -27.75 7.17
C SER A 510 -23.08 -27.89 7.75
N TYR A 511 -22.28 -26.82 7.71
CA TYR A 511 -20.91 -26.75 8.21
C TYR A 511 -20.70 -25.49 9.06
N ALA A 512 -19.79 -25.55 10.04
CA ALA A 512 -19.46 -24.44 10.95
C ALA A 512 -20.70 -23.80 11.60
N ARG A 513 -21.50 -24.62 12.32
CA ARG A 513 -22.69 -24.16 13.06
C ARG A 513 -22.31 -23.42 14.35
N ILE A 514 -23.25 -22.65 14.88
CA ILE A 514 -23.13 -22.02 16.20
C ILE A 514 -22.81 -23.07 17.27
N ASP A 515 -21.84 -22.72 18.10
CA ASP A 515 -21.49 -23.42 19.32
C ASP A 515 -21.28 -22.38 20.43
N SER A 516 -22.28 -22.25 21.30
CA SER A 516 -22.29 -21.26 22.40
C SER A 516 -21.34 -21.62 23.54
N SER A 517 -20.77 -22.83 23.56
CA SER A 517 -19.81 -23.26 24.59
C SER A 517 -18.38 -22.81 24.31
N ARG A 518 -18.10 -22.27 23.12
CA ARG A 518 -16.76 -21.87 22.70
C ARG A 518 -16.31 -20.58 23.35
N SER A 519 -15.11 -20.60 23.92
CA SER A 519 -14.36 -19.44 24.39
C SER A 519 -13.21 -19.03 23.46
N SER A 520 -13.08 -19.68 22.30
CA SER A 520 -12.08 -19.33 21.29
C SER A 520 -12.52 -19.70 19.88
N LEU A 521 -11.93 -19.04 18.88
CA LEU A 521 -12.08 -19.36 17.47
C LEU A 521 -10.70 -19.38 16.79
N THR A 522 -10.49 -20.34 15.89
CA THR A 522 -9.25 -20.50 15.13
C THR A 522 -9.54 -20.76 13.68
N GLY A 523 -8.66 -20.32 12.80
CA GLY A 523 -8.72 -20.69 11.40
C GLY A 523 -7.43 -20.40 10.66
N SER A 524 -7.46 -20.71 9.38
CA SER A 524 -6.40 -20.43 8.44
C SER A 524 -6.93 -19.87 7.12
N MET A 525 -6.02 -19.23 6.41
CA MET A 525 -6.19 -18.71 5.06
C MET A 525 -4.95 -19.08 4.25
N GLY A 526 -5.11 -19.41 2.99
CA GLY A 526 -3.99 -19.62 2.08
C GLY A 526 -4.33 -19.22 0.66
N ARG A 527 -3.33 -18.79 -0.10
CA ARG A 527 -3.46 -18.47 -1.53
C ARG A 527 -2.15 -18.78 -2.24
N VAL A 528 -2.25 -19.39 -3.41
CA VAL A 528 -1.14 -19.60 -4.34
C VAL A 528 -1.54 -19.02 -5.69
N MET A 529 -0.64 -18.30 -6.33
CA MET A 529 -0.87 -17.63 -7.61
C MET A 529 0.32 -17.82 -8.54
N LEU A 530 0.02 -18.21 -9.78
CA LEU A 530 0.98 -18.28 -10.87
C LEU A 530 0.67 -17.18 -11.88
N ASN A 531 1.69 -16.39 -12.23
CA ASN A 531 1.62 -15.33 -13.21
C ASN A 531 2.62 -15.57 -14.32
N LYS A 532 2.22 -15.25 -15.55
CA LYS A 532 3.13 -14.94 -16.64
C LYS A 532 3.25 -13.42 -16.76
N GLN A 533 4.44 -12.91 -16.48
CA GLN A 533 4.73 -11.49 -16.28
C GLN A 533 5.24 -10.80 -17.55
N LYS A 534 5.87 -11.55 -18.47
CA LYS A 534 6.49 -11.03 -19.70
C LYS A 534 5.85 -11.57 -20.98
N GLY A 535 6.13 -10.89 -22.07
CA GLY A 535 5.69 -11.23 -23.42
C GLY A 535 4.24 -10.85 -23.74
N ASN A 536 3.81 -11.21 -24.94
CA ASN A 536 2.48 -10.88 -25.46
C ASN A 536 1.36 -11.67 -24.75
N PHE A 537 1.60 -12.95 -24.47
CA PHE A 537 0.62 -13.81 -23.80
C PHE A 537 0.55 -13.47 -22.31
N TYR A 538 -0.67 -13.42 -21.78
CA TYR A 538 -0.96 -13.16 -20.38
C TYR A 538 -1.58 -14.40 -19.74
N LEU A 539 -1.07 -14.78 -18.58
CA LEU A 539 -1.64 -15.83 -17.74
C LEU A 539 -1.63 -15.35 -16.30
N ASN A 540 -2.77 -15.46 -15.64
CA ASN A 540 -2.86 -15.36 -14.19
C ASN A 540 -3.83 -16.43 -13.70
N THR A 541 -3.38 -17.29 -12.80
CA THR A 541 -4.23 -18.32 -12.17
C THR A 541 -3.94 -18.36 -10.69
N ALA A 542 -4.97 -18.54 -9.88
CA ALA A 542 -4.81 -18.68 -8.45
C ALA A 542 -5.78 -19.69 -7.87
N PHE A 543 -5.37 -20.26 -6.74
CA PHE A 543 -6.23 -21.02 -5.86
C PHE A 543 -6.04 -20.51 -4.44
N GLY A 544 -7.13 -20.40 -3.68
CA GLY A 544 -7.07 -20.01 -2.29
C GLY A 544 -8.24 -20.53 -1.47
N TYR A 545 -8.06 -20.52 -0.15
CA TYR A 545 -9.10 -20.84 0.81
C TYR A 545 -9.05 -19.92 2.02
N ILE A 546 -10.20 -19.70 2.66
CA ILE A 546 -10.38 -19.02 3.94
C ILE A 546 -11.31 -19.88 4.78
N THR A 547 -10.78 -20.54 5.81
CA THR A 547 -11.61 -21.35 6.70
C THR A 547 -12.61 -20.48 7.48
N PRO A 548 -13.83 -20.97 7.78
CA PRO A 548 -14.84 -20.17 8.50
C PRO A 548 -14.34 -19.53 9.80
N GLY A 549 -13.46 -20.23 10.53
CA GLY A 549 -12.91 -19.77 11.80
C GLY A 549 -11.77 -18.75 11.71
N PHE A 550 -11.31 -18.40 10.51
CA PHE A 550 -10.23 -17.42 10.34
C PHE A 550 -10.73 -16.02 10.72
N GLU A 551 -10.01 -15.33 11.60
CA GLU A 551 -10.38 -14.06 12.24
C GLU A 551 -9.13 -13.19 12.46
N PHE A 552 -9.08 -12.01 11.85
CA PHE A 552 -8.02 -11.03 12.09
C PHE A 552 -8.53 -9.60 12.21
N ASN A 553 -9.85 -9.38 12.25
CA ASN A 553 -10.51 -8.08 12.15
C ASN A 553 -10.37 -7.20 13.39
N ASP A 554 -9.90 -7.76 14.53
CA ASP A 554 -9.62 -6.97 15.72
C ASP A 554 -8.55 -5.90 15.47
N PHE A 555 -7.55 -6.23 14.65
CA PHE A 555 -6.54 -5.28 14.18
C PHE A 555 -6.61 -5.02 12.67
N GLY A 556 -6.98 -6.00 11.86
CA GLY A 556 -7.04 -5.87 10.42
C GLY A 556 -8.43 -5.48 9.90
N PHE A 557 -8.64 -5.79 8.62
CA PHE A 557 -9.90 -5.58 7.92
C PHE A 557 -10.35 -6.86 7.19
N GLN A 558 -11.41 -7.49 7.69
CA GLN A 558 -11.98 -8.74 7.18
C GLN A 558 -13.42 -8.52 6.71
N TRP A 559 -13.67 -8.87 5.46
CA TRP A 559 -14.99 -8.74 4.84
C TRP A 559 -15.54 -10.08 4.31
N LYS A 560 -14.72 -11.15 4.30
CA LYS A 560 -15.14 -12.49 3.89
C LYS A 560 -14.44 -13.59 4.68
N THR A 561 -15.15 -14.69 4.90
CA THR A 561 -14.58 -15.99 5.29
C THR A 561 -15.40 -17.12 4.65
N ASN A 562 -15.10 -18.37 5.00
CA ASN A 562 -15.79 -19.55 4.49
C ASN A 562 -15.76 -19.62 2.96
N ALA A 563 -14.56 -19.53 2.39
CA ALA A 563 -14.37 -19.38 0.96
C ALA A 563 -13.30 -20.34 0.42
N ILE A 564 -13.52 -20.86 -0.78
CA ILE A 564 -12.58 -21.60 -1.61
C ILE A 564 -12.70 -20.96 -2.99
N ASN A 565 -11.62 -20.36 -3.47
CA ASN A 565 -11.59 -19.62 -4.73
C ASN A 565 -10.60 -20.28 -5.70
N GLY A 566 -10.99 -20.34 -6.96
CA GLY A 566 -10.09 -20.61 -8.06
C GLY A 566 -10.43 -19.72 -9.24
N HIS A 567 -9.42 -19.24 -9.95
CA HIS A 567 -9.62 -18.47 -11.16
C HIS A 567 -8.53 -18.70 -12.20
N LEU A 568 -8.87 -18.41 -13.45
CA LEU A 568 -7.97 -18.41 -14.59
C LEU A 568 -8.24 -17.16 -15.41
N VAL A 569 -7.18 -16.43 -15.74
CA VAL A 569 -7.18 -15.30 -16.65
C VAL A 569 -6.18 -15.61 -17.75
N LEU A 570 -6.63 -15.48 -18.98
CA LEU A 570 -5.81 -15.56 -20.17
C LEU A 570 -5.90 -14.24 -20.92
N GLY A 571 -4.86 -13.90 -21.66
CA GLY A 571 -4.93 -12.74 -22.53
C GLY A 571 -3.80 -12.70 -23.54
N TYR A 572 -3.92 -11.77 -24.47
CA TYR A 572 -2.90 -11.48 -25.46
C TYR A 572 -2.84 -9.98 -25.69
N ARG A 573 -1.61 -9.44 -25.73
CA ARG A 573 -1.31 -8.02 -25.94
C ARG A 573 -0.49 -7.88 -27.22
N TRP A 574 -0.89 -6.96 -28.08
CA TRP A 574 -0.12 -6.51 -29.23
C TRP A 574 0.41 -5.10 -28.92
N PHE A 575 1.73 -4.99 -28.81
CA PHE A 575 2.41 -3.74 -28.49
C PHE A 575 2.95 -3.01 -29.73
N GLU A 576 2.97 -3.69 -30.87
CA GLU A 576 3.40 -3.17 -32.16
C GLU A 576 2.20 -2.65 -32.94
N THR A 577 2.37 -1.52 -33.61
CA THR A 577 1.35 -0.95 -34.50
C THR A 577 1.15 -1.81 -35.74
N ASP A 578 -0.09 -1.94 -36.19
CA ASP A 578 -0.46 -2.61 -37.45
C ASP A 578 -0.97 -1.65 -38.53
N GLY A 579 -0.76 -0.33 -38.35
CA GLY A 579 -1.20 0.71 -39.26
C GLY A 579 -2.63 1.21 -39.03
N ILE A 580 -3.41 0.56 -38.16
CA ILE A 580 -4.73 1.03 -37.72
C ILE A 580 -4.72 1.24 -36.21
N PHE A 581 -4.27 0.21 -35.48
CA PHE A 581 -4.25 0.20 -34.04
C PHE A 581 -2.81 0.31 -33.53
N ARG A 582 -2.60 1.28 -32.67
CA ARG A 582 -1.35 1.51 -31.94
C ARG A 582 -1.12 0.43 -30.90
N THR A 583 -2.17 0.04 -30.18
CA THR A 583 -2.16 -1.09 -29.25
C THR A 583 -3.47 -1.86 -29.31
N LYS A 584 -3.37 -3.17 -29.09
CA LYS A 584 -4.54 -4.04 -28.94
C LYS A 584 -4.32 -4.97 -27.78
N SER A 585 -5.36 -5.27 -27.03
CA SER A 585 -5.32 -6.34 -26.04
C SER A 585 -6.64 -7.05 -25.93
N PHE A 586 -6.57 -8.34 -25.64
CA PHE A 586 -7.70 -9.17 -25.30
C PHE A 586 -7.41 -9.88 -23.99
N TYR A 587 -8.39 -9.90 -23.09
CA TYR A 587 -8.35 -10.68 -21.87
C TYR A 587 -9.65 -11.47 -21.74
N THR A 588 -9.57 -12.67 -21.21
CA THR A 588 -10.72 -13.44 -20.77
C THR A 588 -10.43 -14.08 -19.43
N PHE A 589 -11.46 -14.28 -18.63
CA PHE A 589 -11.33 -14.89 -17.33
C PHE A 589 -12.49 -15.81 -17.01
N ALA A 590 -12.23 -16.74 -16.10
CA ALA A 590 -13.23 -17.51 -15.39
C ALA A 590 -12.84 -17.60 -13.92
N PHE A 591 -13.79 -17.44 -13.00
CA PHE A 591 -13.57 -17.67 -11.58
C PHE A 591 -14.73 -18.44 -10.95
N LYS A 592 -14.43 -19.17 -9.88
CA LYS A 592 -15.42 -19.83 -9.04
C LYS A 592 -15.08 -19.65 -7.57
N ASN A 593 -16.10 -19.39 -6.77
CA ASN A 593 -16.06 -19.34 -5.33
C ASN A 593 -17.05 -20.36 -4.77
N PHE A 594 -16.57 -21.18 -3.84
CA PHE A 594 -17.36 -22.11 -3.07
C PHE A 594 -17.19 -21.82 -1.58
N ASN A 595 -18.21 -22.12 -0.80
CA ASN A 595 -18.07 -22.20 0.63
C ASN A 595 -17.70 -23.65 1.06
N PHE A 596 -17.38 -23.85 2.34
CA PHE A 596 -17.02 -25.19 2.87
C PHE A 596 -18.21 -26.16 2.96
N GLU A 597 -19.42 -25.71 2.65
CA GLU A 597 -20.60 -26.58 2.45
C GLU A 597 -20.71 -27.09 1.01
N GLY A 598 -19.81 -26.66 0.11
CA GLY A 598 -19.85 -26.97 -1.32
C GLY A 598 -20.84 -26.11 -2.11
N LYS A 599 -21.48 -25.12 -1.50
CA LYS A 599 -22.36 -24.17 -2.19
C LYS A 599 -21.51 -23.13 -2.93
N LYS A 600 -21.83 -22.90 -4.20
CA LYS A 600 -21.16 -21.91 -5.05
C LYS A 600 -21.68 -20.51 -4.74
N ASP A 601 -20.86 -19.67 -4.11
CA ASP A 601 -21.20 -18.30 -3.71
C ASP A 601 -20.61 -17.22 -4.64
N GLY A 602 -19.91 -17.65 -5.69
CA GLY A 602 -19.45 -16.79 -6.77
C GLY A 602 -19.10 -17.61 -8.01
N ASP A 603 -19.45 -17.11 -9.18
CA ASP A 603 -19.13 -17.70 -10.47
C ASP A 603 -19.16 -16.58 -11.50
N GLY A 604 -18.20 -16.55 -12.39
CA GLY A 604 -18.18 -15.50 -13.41
C GLY A 604 -17.24 -15.82 -14.55
N TYR A 605 -17.67 -15.41 -15.71
CA TYR A 605 -16.98 -15.54 -16.98
C TYR A 605 -16.99 -14.18 -17.65
N GLY A 606 -15.90 -13.79 -18.28
CA GLY A 606 -15.90 -12.53 -18.99
C GLY A 606 -14.64 -12.28 -19.76
N GLY A 607 -14.58 -11.09 -20.33
CA GLY A 607 -13.43 -10.64 -21.06
C GLY A 607 -13.57 -9.20 -21.50
N PHE A 608 -12.45 -8.67 -21.96
CA PHE A 608 -12.30 -7.30 -22.39
C PHE A 608 -11.44 -7.24 -23.64
N ILE A 609 -11.82 -6.35 -24.55
CA ILE A 609 -11.00 -5.98 -25.70
C ILE A 609 -10.69 -4.50 -25.57
N ASN A 610 -9.41 -4.14 -25.59
CA ASN A 610 -8.98 -2.74 -25.69
C ASN A 610 -8.32 -2.53 -27.05
N LEU A 611 -8.76 -1.51 -27.77
CA LEU A 611 -8.22 -1.08 -29.06
C LEU A 611 -7.88 0.41 -28.96
N GLU A 612 -6.64 0.77 -29.26
CA GLU A 612 -6.22 2.18 -29.37
C GLU A 612 -5.82 2.46 -30.82
N LEU A 613 -6.43 3.46 -31.44
CA LEU A 613 -6.08 3.92 -32.78
C LEU A 613 -4.79 4.76 -32.76
N GLU A 614 -4.15 4.91 -33.91
CA GLU A 614 -2.95 5.77 -34.08
C GLU A 614 -3.17 7.24 -33.68
N ASN A 615 -4.42 7.72 -33.73
CA ASN A 615 -4.79 9.07 -33.30
C ASN A 615 -5.22 9.15 -31.82
N TYR A 616 -4.89 8.15 -31.01
CA TYR A 616 -5.16 8.07 -29.56
C TYR A 616 -6.64 7.92 -29.15
N TYR A 617 -7.56 7.70 -30.10
CA TYR A 617 -8.92 7.31 -29.76
C TYR A 617 -8.94 5.84 -29.33
N GLY A 618 -9.53 5.57 -28.16
CA GLY A 618 -9.64 4.23 -27.58
C GLY A 618 -11.06 3.68 -27.61
N PHE A 619 -11.17 2.38 -27.87
CA PHE A 619 -12.39 1.61 -27.71
C PHE A 619 -12.13 0.49 -26.70
N ARG A 620 -13.03 0.35 -25.74
CA ARG A 620 -13.02 -0.72 -24.76
C ARG A 620 -14.35 -1.42 -24.80
N PHE A 621 -14.33 -2.72 -25.04
CA PHE A 621 -15.52 -3.58 -25.04
C PHE A 621 -15.42 -4.54 -23.88
N GLU A 622 -16.47 -4.63 -23.08
CA GLU A 622 -16.50 -5.50 -21.91
C GLU A 622 -17.71 -6.42 -21.95
N GLY A 623 -17.49 -7.70 -21.64
CA GLY A 623 -18.57 -8.67 -21.54
C GLY A 623 -18.42 -9.54 -20.32
N PHE A 624 -19.49 -9.64 -19.53
CA PHE A 624 -19.54 -10.42 -18.31
C PHE A 624 -20.79 -11.28 -18.26
N TYR A 625 -20.62 -12.51 -17.79
CA TYR A 625 -21.69 -13.42 -17.44
C TYR A 625 -21.46 -13.95 -16.02
N PHE A 626 -22.43 -13.72 -15.15
CA PHE A 626 -22.45 -14.20 -13.77
C PHE A 626 -23.60 -15.20 -13.62
N PRO A 627 -23.33 -16.52 -13.61
CA PRO A 627 -24.34 -17.53 -13.35
C PRO A 627 -25.02 -17.35 -11.98
N SER A 628 -26.14 -18.05 -11.79
CA SER A 628 -26.78 -18.08 -10.48
C SER A 628 -25.85 -18.67 -9.40
N THR A 629 -25.86 -18.04 -8.24
CA THR A 629 -25.00 -18.35 -7.09
C THR A 629 -25.79 -18.24 -5.78
N PHE A 630 -25.26 -18.85 -4.72
CA PHE A 630 -25.83 -18.73 -3.38
C PHE A 630 -25.30 -17.49 -2.68
N SER A 631 -26.16 -16.77 -1.97
CA SER A 631 -25.76 -15.69 -1.08
C SER A 631 -26.20 -15.99 0.34
N ALA A 632 -25.22 -16.06 1.25
CA ALA A 632 -25.46 -16.12 2.69
C ALA A 632 -25.72 -14.74 3.30
N GLY A 633 -25.43 -13.65 2.56
CA GLY A 633 -25.44 -12.29 3.09
C GLY A 633 -26.78 -11.56 2.94
N LEU A 634 -27.60 -11.92 1.96
CA LEU A 634 -28.83 -11.18 1.62
C LEU A 634 -29.88 -11.23 2.74
N THR A 635 -29.98 -12.36 3.44
CA THR A 635 -30.94 -12.57 4.55
C THR A 635 -30.35 -12.28 5.92
N ARG A 636 -29.11 -11.78 5.99
CA ARG A 636 -28.42 -11.35 7.22
C ARG A 636 -28.50 -12.37 8.37
N GLY A 637 -28.16 -13.62 8.09
CA GLY A 637 -28.23 -14.72 9.07
C GLY A 637 -29.47 -15.61 8.94
N GLY A 638 -30.41 -15.29 8.05
CA GLY A 638 -31.46 -16.22 7.60
C GLY A 638 -30.97 -17.27 6.61
N PRO A 639 -31.88 -18.07 6.02
CA PRO A 639 -31.51 -19.06 5.00
C PRO A 639 -30.75 -18.43 3.82
N SER A 640 -29.82 -19.18 3.22
CA SER A 640 -29.16 -18.74 1.98
C SER A 640 -30.18 -18.54 0.86
N THR A 641 -30.00 -17.50 0.05
CA THR A 641 -30.83 -17.23 -1.13
C THR A 641 -30.06 -17.47 -2.42
N ILE A 642 -30.79 -17.63 -3.53
CA ILE A 642 -30.18 -17.70 -4.86
C ILE A 642 -30.14 -16.29 -5.43
N SER A 643 -28.93 -15.80 -5.71
CA SER A 643 -28.73 -14.64 -6.58
C SER A 643 -28.96 -15.09 -8.03
N PRO A 644 -29.84 -14.41 -8.79
CA PRO A 644 -30.14 -14.79 -10.17
C PRO A 644 -28.92 -14.59 -11.07
N ALA A 645 -28.92 -15.27 -12.22
CA ALA A 645 -27.90 -15.05 -13.23
C ALA A 645 -28.04 -13.64 -13.84
N GLY A 646 -26.92 -13.05 -14.23
CA GLY A 646 -26.88 -11.73 -14.86
C GLY A 646 -25.79 -11.66 -15.93
N TYR A 647 -25.96 -10.72 -16.86
CA TYR A 647 -24.93 -10.35 -17.81
C TYR A 647 -24.78 -8.84 -17.87
N SER A 648 -23.62 -8.38 -18.28
CA SER A 648 -23.36 -6.96 -18.50
C SER A 648 -22.48 -6.82 -19.73
N LEU A 649 -22.85 -5.86 -20.59
CA LEU A 649 -22.13 -5.49 -21.80
C LEU A 649 -21.93 -3.98 -21.74
N TYR A 650 -20.67 -3.55 -21.84
CA TYR A 650 -20.27 -2.14 -21.80
C TYR A 650 -19.47 -1.79 -23.05
#